data_AF-A0A970WWW1-F1
#
_entry.id   AF-A0A970WWW1-F1
#
_cell.length_a   1.000
_cell.length_b   1.000
_cell.length_c   1.000
_cell.angle_alpha   90.00
_cell.angle_beta   90.00
_cell.angle_gamma   90.00
#
_symmetry.space_group_name_H-M   'P 1'
#
loop_
_entity.id
_entity.type
_entity.pdbx_description
1 polymer ?
#
loop_
_entity_poly.entity_id
_entity_poly.type
_entity_poly.pdbx_seq_one_letter_code
_entity_poly.pdbx_strand_id
1 'polypeptide(L)'
;MKKFAFTIFLTLLIIAICGCRKVEAPTVIGLEIKSYPVQLEYVLGEELDLTGLEVYQLLSDHSKVLFTDYGVSYNPLVLGQNEIKIYYLDFSCSFYINIVEPINIVGLEIKTLPVKLEYFLGDDLDLTGLIVYQVFSDGSKIEFTNYEISYEPLILGENEINVNYLDFSCSFSIKVIEKVKHLLYDYPDYSNYTIQSIHVDDYIKKIENVKYGGLRTKNTLIVYNERNRFQTNRYGYEVAINEFGMIIGKGINVEVPKGGFVLSAHGDRVPELKALSIGEFVLYNHDLFIYQKQEIVDTNELFLSFHKLIENLELIEDIDVYNRCVDEINSLRDASMTPQELLQQYQDIYQRYQVIVDIYDHNHEYSVCEFNVNSMDYLDIEANYSLSITYEGTLHIGGFRNVDMLVYYDATCYRERNSYGYEVAVDKNGIVIQKDVLVSLPQGGYILSGHSAAATFIIDYIQLRDKIEIKDGKVSIYRDKDMILYRNIIDLRNQIVLEINQAITKQIPHDYDYIRELLNKVDQALTNDLSFQKDLLSYQTNEKVYDFINECLTFIKALLIDSKVYNARGMWYYPFGGSIDYDDTSLEGVKTTLTKLQTMGINEVIIDLFYGDYILYDSKIYKKYAPLDTYDYGEYGHDYLRCFISEAHKLNICVNAFTQTFAEKISSLKEEHPEYFQIDFSGGKSMGSIYYYDICNDHVQKMLLDWYEEILLKYDFDKVEYDIIRYSVSNLPNYSDVEVISDPSKIIDPGYTTYSMNKFMQEYGYQGNLKELIVNSKEVRTNWLTFKRDNLNHFVRDCTALMKSIKPEIIVTAAVLSNREQASRGYLQDYLYWIENGYIDEVEPMLYTDSTTLLRSKMDPYFVINPEYPVRLGLSVKLTKQDNFIDMEQIKIAEAKDGYVLYCSRYYLVDPLFTKPMSRNHHYRFVSCLSSKEEINKAIIDNLIDVVTNFYTQVNHKDYQKLLEVLQTYHVEECVKEINTLDEVLMKSYLLEQFNNKMK
;
A
#
# COMPACT_ATOMS: atom_id res chain seq x y z
N MET A 1 -53.97 -0.77 -100.92
CA MET A 1 -54.46 0.61 -100.64
C MET A 1 -55.89 0.89 -101.13
N LYS A 2 -56.84 -0.02 -100.90
CA LYS A 2 -58.17 0.34 -100.38
C LYS A 2 -58.29 -0.51 -99.12
N LYS A 3 -57.77 0.05 -98.05
CA LYS A 3 -58.61 0.62 -97.01
C LYS A 3 -59.16 -0.55 -96.19
N PHE A 4 -58.53 -0.94 -95.07
CA PHE A 4 -58.25 -0.04 -93.94
C PHE A 4 -59.51 0.73 -93.47
N ALA A 5 -60.68 0.42 -94.03
CA ALA A 5 -62.00 0.94 -93.66
C ALA A 5 -62.89 -0.15 -93.05
N PHE A 6 -62.60 -1.44 -93.28
CA PHE A 6 -63.37 -2.51 -92.62
C PHE A 6 -62.72 -3.04 -91.33
N THR A 7 -61.45 -2.69 -91.09
CA THR A 7 -60.80 -2.79 -89.77
C THR A 7 -61.42 -1.82 -88.73
N ILE A 8 -62.39 -0.97 -89.08
CA ILE A 8 -63.13 -0.11 -88.12
C ILE A 8 -64.61 -0.55 -87.97
N PHE A 9 -65.17 -1.25 -88.97
CA PHE A 9 -66.49 -1.89 -88.83
C PHE A 9 -66.41 -3.17 -87.98
N LEU A 10 -65.20 -3.73 -87.84
CA LEU A 10 -64.79 -4.73 -86.86
C LEU A 10 -64.71 -4.19 -85.41
N THR A 11 -64.93 -2.88 -85.15
CA THR A 11 -64.58 -2.32 -83.81
C THR A 11 -65.68 -1.51 -83.11
N LEU A 12 -66.73 -1.03 -83.79
CA LEU A 12 -67.71 -0.09 -83.19
C LEU A 12 -69.19 -0.52 -83.24
N LEU A 13 -69.51 -1.64 -83.88
CA LEU A 13 -70.91 -2.08 -84.03
C LEU A 13 -70.95 -3.62 -84.00
N ILE A 14 -70.58 -4.25 -82.89
CA ILE A 14 -71.58 -4.53 -81.85
C ILE A 14 -70.77 -4.96 -80.62
N ILE A 15 -70.23 -3.92 -79.99
CA ILE A 15 -70.13 -3.75 -78.54
C ILE A 15 -71.55 -3.46 -77.96
N ALA A 16 -72.62 -3.62 -78.75
CA ALA A 16 -74.00 -3.22 -78.44
C ALA A 16 -75.04 -4.37 -78.59
N ILE A 17 -74.63 -5.61 -78.32
CA ILE A 17 -75.47 -6.75 -77.91
C ILE A 17 -74.56 -7.59 -76.99
N CYS A 18 -74.01 -7.07 -75.88
CA CYS A 18 -74.73 -6.66 -74.68
C CYS A 18 -75.98 -7.50 -74.40
N GLY A 19 -75.73 -8.80 -74.24
CA GLY A 19 -76.64 -9.78 -73.65
C GLY A 19 -75.92 -10.60 -72.60
N CYS A 20 -75.63 -9.95 -71.47
CA CYS A 20 -75.37 -10.49 -70.13
C CYS A 20 -74.92 -11.96 -70.03
N ARG A 21 -73.61 -12.18 -69.90
CA ARG A 21 -73.16 -13.09 -68.84
C ARG A 21 -72.91 -12.22 -67.62
N LYS A 22 -73.71 -12.42 -66.58
CA LYS A 22 -73.33 -12.04 -65.21
C LYS A 22 -71.95 -12.67 -65.00
N VAL A 23 -70.90 -11.87 -65.09
CA VAL A 23 -69.67 -12.19 -64.36
C VAL A 23 -70.10 -11.94 -62.92
N GLU A 24 -70.41 -13.01 -62.20
CA GLU A 24 -70.63 -12.90 -60.77
C GLU A 24 -69.37 -12.29 -60.18
N ALA A 25 -69.54 -11.17 -59.46
CA ALA A 25 -68.42 -10.53 -58.80
C ALA A 25 -67.72 -11.60 -57.93
N PRO A 26 -66.37 -11.70 -57.97
CA PRO A 26 -65.65 -12.68 -57.19
C PRO A 26 -66.12 -12.61 -55.73
N THR A 27 -66.56 -13.74 -55.19
CA THR A 27 -67.05 -13.78 -53.81
C THR A 27 -65.86 -13.95 -52.89
N VAL A 28 -65.96 -13.38 -51.69
CA VAL A 28 -64.94 -13.56 -50.65
C VAL A 28 -64.90 -15.02 -50.24
N ILE A 29 -63.69 -15.59 -50.16
CA ILE A 29 -63.43 -16.96 -49.74
C ILE A 29 -62.48 -17.05 -48.54
N GLY A 30 -61.91 -15.93 -48.07
CA GLY A 30 -61.04 -15.92 -46.91
C GLY A 30 -60.40 -14.55 -46.61
N LEU A 31 -59.71 -14.47 -45.48
CA LEU A 31 -58.86 -13.35 -45.08
C LEU A 31 -57.44 -13.84 -44.81
N GLU A 32 -56.44 -13.00 -45.08
CA GLU A 32 -55.03 -13.29 -44.83
C GLU A 32 -54.30 -12.04 -44.35
N ILE A 33 -53.47 -12.15 -43.30
CA ILE A 33 -52.69 -11.02 -42.80
C ILE A 33 -51.48 -10.82 -43.72
N LYS A 34 -51.33 -9.60 -44.25
CA LYS A 34 -50.20 -9.20 -45.10
C LYS A 34 -49.03 -8.70 -44.25
N SER A 35 -49.32 -7.82 -43.29
CA SER A 35 -48.34 -7.31 -42.31
C SER A 35 -49.01 -7.19 -40.95
N TYR A 36 -48.25 -7.51 -39.91
CA TYR A 36 -48.67 -7.34 -38.52
C TYR A 36 -48.65 -5.86 -38.10
N PRO A 37 -49.35 -5.46 -37.02
CA PRO A 37 -49.17 -4.16 -36.40
C PRO A 37 -47.71 -3.90 -36.02
N VAL A 38 -47.33 -2.62 -35.92
CA VAL A 38 -45.97 -2.21 -35.53
C VAL A 38 -45.63 -2.66 -34.10
N GLN A 39 -46.62 -2.64 -33.21
CA GLN A 39 -46.49 -3.05 -31.82
C GLN A 39 -47.20 -4.39 -31.60
N LEU A 40 -46.47 -5.35 -31.03
CA LEU A 40 -46.99 -6.68 -30.69
C LEU A 40 -46.86 -7.00 -29.19
N GLU A 41 -46.33 -6.07 -28.41
CA GLU A 41 -46.22 -6.17 -26.94
C GLU A 41 -46.79 -4.90 -26.30
N TYR A 42 -47.65 -5.06 -25.29
CA TYR A 42 -48.36 -3.98 -24.61
C TYR A 42 -48.30 -4.16 -23.10
N VAL A 43 -48.36 -3.06 -22.35
CA VAL A 43 -48.50 -3.11 -20.89
C VAL A 43 -49.97 -3.37 -20.53
N LEU A 44 -50.23 -4.14 -19.46
CA LEU A 44 -51.60 -4.41 -18.99
C LEU A 44 -52.39 -3.11 -18.76
N GLY A 45 -53.45 -2.91 -19.56
CA GLY A 45 -54.29 -1.70 -19.53
C GLY A 45 -54.01 -0.67 -20.63
N GLU A 46 -52.97 -0.87 -21.43
CA GLU A 46 -52.68 -0.08 -22.63
C GLU A 46 -53.72 -0.33 -23.74
N GLU A 47 -54.08 0.72 -24.50
CA GLU A 47 -55.03 0.60 -25.62
C GLU A 47 -54.37 -0.07 -26.83
N LEU A 48 -55.10 -1.01 -27.47
CA LEU A 48 -54.62 -1.73 -28.64
C LEU A 48 -54.47 -0.81 -29.86
N ASP A 49 -53.23 -0.61 -30.33
CA ASP A 49 -52.93 0.11 -31.56
C ASP A 49 -52.68 -0.85 -32.74
N LEU A 50 -53.55 -0.82 -33.75
CA LEU A 50 -53.43 -1.66 -34.95
C LEU A 50 -52.67 -0.99 -36.10
N THR A 51 -51.99 0.14 -35.84
CA THR A 51 -51.18 0.84 -36.85
C THR A 51 -50.17 -0.11 -37.48
N GLY A 52 -50.19 -0.18 -38.82
CA GLY A 52 -49.34 -1.08 -39.62
C GLY A 52 -49.97 -2.43 -39.99
N LEU A 53 -51.13 -2.77 -39.43
CA LEU A 53 -51.87 -3.98 -39.82
C LEU A 53 -52.45 -3.83 -41.23
N GLU A 54 -52.00 -4.68 -42.15
CA GLU A 54 -52.57 -4.78 -43.49
C GLU A 54 -53.17 -6.18 -43.68
N VAL A 55 -54.41 -6.24 -44.17
CA VAL A 55 -55.15 -7.50 -44.36
C VAL A 55 -55.57 -7.63 -45.81
N TYR A 56 -55.39 -8.81 -46.38
CA TYR A 56 -55.92 -9.17 -47.68
C TYR A 56 -57.26 -9.88 -47.55
N GLN A 57 -58.17 -9.54 -48.45
CA GLN A 57 -59.33 -10.35 -48.77
C GLN A 57 -58.98 -11.30 -49.92
N LEU A 58 -59.29 -12.58 -49.74
CA LEU A 58 -59.11 -13.63 -50.74
C LEU A 58 -60.42 -13.81 -51.51
N LEU A 59 -60.35 -13.75 -52.84
CA LEU A 59 -61.53 -13.83 -53.72
C LEU A 59 -61.59 -15.18 -54.45
N SER A 60 -62.79 -15.60 -54.86
CA SER A 60 -63.06 -16.89 -55.52
C SER A 60 -62.34 -17.08 -56.85
N ASP A 61 -61.81 -16.01 -57.44
CA ASP A 61 -60.97 -16.02 -58.64
C ASP A 61 -59.46 -16.13 -58.33
N HIS A 62 -59.12 -16.42 -57.06
CA HIS A 62 -57.77 -16.52 -56.50
C HIS A 62 -57.00 -15.18 -56.40
N SER A 63 -57.62 -14.05 -56.68
CA SER A 63 -56.99 -12.74 -56.46
C SER A 63 -56.99 -12.37 -54.97
N LYS A 64 -56.00 -11.56 -54.56
CA LYS A 64 -55.90 -10.98 -53.22
C LYS A 64 -55.98 -9.46 -53.34
N VAL A 65 -56.85 -8.82 -52.57
CA VAL A 65 -57.02 -7.36 -52.58
C VAL A 65 -56.83 -6.81 -51.18
N LEU A 66 -56.10 -5.70 -51.05
CA LEU A 66 -55.91 -5.02 -49.77
C LEU A 66 -57.28 -4.59 -49.25
N PHE A 67 -57.58 -4.93 -48.01
CA PHE A 67 -58.90 -4.82 -47.44
C PHE A 67 -58.83 -4.09 -46.11
N THR A 68 -59.65 -3.05 -45.94
CA THR A 68 -59.63 -2.15 -44.77
C THR A 68 -60.93 -2.17 -43.97
N ASP A 69 -62.01 -2.72 -44.53
CA ASP A 69 -63.35 -2.72 -43.91
C ASP A 69 -63.62 -4.02 -43.12
N TYR A 70 -62.67 -4.44 -42.30
CA TYR A 70 -62.78 -5.61 -41.43
C TYR A 70 -63.16 -5.24 -39.98
N GLY A 71 -63.78 -6.17 -39.28
CA GLY A 71 -63.98 -6.08 -37.83
C GLY A 71 -62.81 -6.67 -37.07
N VAL A 72 -62.54 -6.13 -35.87
CA VAL A 72 -61.55 -6.66 -34.93
C VAL A 72 -62.28 -7.09 -33.67
N SER A 73 -62.01 -8.30 -33.20
CA SER A 73 -62.55 -8.87 -31.98
C SER A 73 -61.42 -9.48 -31.15
N TYR A 74 -61.43 -9.21 -29.85
CA TYR A 74 -60.54 -9.83 -28.88
C TYR A 74 -61.27 -9.96 -27.55
N ASN A 75 -60.85 -10.96 -26.76
CA ASN A 75 -61.29 -11.06 -25.36
C ASN A 75 -60.59 -9.98 -24.54
N PRO A 76 -61.10 -9.62 -23.34
CA PRO A 76 -60.37 -8.73 -22.43
C PRO A 76 -58.92 -9.16 -22.30
N LEU A 77 -58.00 -8.22 -22.59
CA LEU A 77 -56.57 -8.51 -22.66
C LEU A 77 -56.03 -8.81 -21.26
N VAL A 78 -55.37 -9.96 -21.10
CA VAL A 78 -54.78 -10.43 -19.84
C VAL A 78 -53.28 -10.65 -20.00
N LEU A 79 -52.52 -10.78 -18.91
CA LEU A 79 -51.08 -11.02 -18.99
C LEU A 79 -50.74 -12.26 -19.83
N GLY A 80 -49.66 -12.15 -20.62
CA GLY A 80 -49.20 -13.19 -21.55
C GLY A 80 -49.78 -13.06 -22.96
N GLN A 81 -49.78 -14.17 -23.70
CA GLN A 81 -50.14 -14.18 -25.11
C GLN A 81 -51.67 -14.12 -25.32
N ASN A 82 -52.14 -13.14 -26.10
CA ASN A 82 -53.57 -12.91 -26.41
C ASN A 82 -53.81 -12.96 -27.91
N GLU A 83 -54.93 -13.57 -28.32
CA GLU A 83 -55.34 -13.67 -29.73
C GLU A 83 -56.18 -12.46 -30.14
N ILE A 84 -55.78 -11.79 -31.22
CA ILE A 84 -56.54 -10.73 -31.89
C ILE A 84 -57.13 -11.32 -33.18
N LYS A 85 -58.47 -11.36 -33.25
CA LYS A 85 -59.19 -11.91 -34.39
C LYS A 85 -59.68 -10.80 -35.31
N ILE A 86 -59.31 -10.91 -36.59
CA ILE A 86 -59.84 -10.10 -37.67
C ILE A 86 -60.92 -10.89 -38.39
N TYR A 87 -62.08 -10.28 -38.64
CA TYR A 87 -63.20 -10.97 -39.27
C TYR A 87 -63.94 -10.08 -40.27
N TYR A 88 -64.50 -10.73 -41.29
CA TYR A 88 -65.38 -10.12 -42.27
C TYR A 88 -66.33 -11.19 -42.83
N LEU A 89 -67.64 -10.98 -42.67
CA LEU A 89 -68.66 -12.01 -42.90
C LEU A 89 -68.35 -13.29 -42.09
N ASP A 90 -68.31 -14.45 -42.74
CA ASP A 90 -68.04 -15.74 -42.11
C ASP A 90 -66.54 -16.11 -42.10
N PHE A 91 -65.65 -15.20 -42.54
CA PHE A 91 -64.21 -15.44 -42.63
C PHE A 91 -63.45 -14.72 -41.52
N SER A 92 -62.42 -15.38 -40.99
CA SER A 92 -61.53 -14.78 -39.99
C SER A 92 -60.09 -15.24 -40.14
N CYS A 93 -59.15 -14.36 -39.80
CA CYS A 93 -57.75 -14.68 -39.53
C CYS A 93 -57.36 -14.08 -38.17
N SER A 94 -56.22 -14.49 -37.60
CA SER A 94 -55.85 -14.05 -36.26
C SER A 94 -54.34 -13.94 -36.11
N PHE A 95 -53.90 -13.09 -35.19
CA PHE A 95 -52.52 -12.95 -34.77
C PHE A 95 -52.46 -12.82 -33.25
N TYR A 96 -51.25 -12.90 -32.69
CA TYR A 96 -51.05 -12.85 -31.24
C TYR A 96 -50.26 -11.61 -30.85
N ILE A 97 -50.65 -11.03 -29.72
CA ILE A 97 -49.89 -9.99 -29.00
C ILE A 97 -49.51 -10.50 -27.61
N ASN A 98 -48.50 -9.91 -27.01
CA ASN A 98 -48.08 -10.22 -25.64
C ASN A 98 -48.44 -9.05 -24.70
N ILE A 99 -49.06 -9.33 -23.56
CA ILE A 99 -49.34 -8.32 -22.53
C ILE A 99 -48.40 -8.54 -21.36
N VAL A 100 -47.62 -7.53 -21.03
CA VAL A 100 -46.63 -7.55 -19.94
C VAL A 100 -47.08 -6.70 -18.76
N GLU A 101 -46.55 -6.99 -17.58
CA GLU A 101 -46.77 -6.13 -16.41
C GLU A 101 -46.02 -4.79 -16.57
N PRO A 102 -46.54 -3.68 -16.01
CA PRO A 102 -45.78 -2.44 -15.94
C PRO A 102 -44.49 -2.63 -15.16
N ILE A 103 -43.39 -2.10 -15.69
CA ILE A 103 -42.09 -2.09 -15.01
C ILE A 103 -42.19 -1.09 -13.86
N ASN A 104 -42.28 -1.61 -12.63
CA ASN A 104 -42.38 -0.82 -11.42
C ASN A 104 -41.13 -0.99 -10.58
N ILE A 105 -40.83 -0.01 -9.75
CA ILE A 105 -39.77 -0.14 -8.75
C ILE A 105 -40.22 -1.22 -7.76
N VAL A 106 -39.32 -2.16 -7.46
CA VAL A 106 -39.56 -3.25 -6.49
C VAL A 106 -38.62 -3.19 -5.30
N GLY A 107 -37.58 -2.35 -5.33
CA GLY A 107 -36.69 -2.17 -4.18
C GLY A 107 -35.51 -1.23 -4.41
N LEU A 108 -34.73 -1.06 -3.35
CA LEU A 108 -33.42 -0.42 -3.37
C LEU A 108 -32.34 -1.47 -3.05
N GLU A 109 -31.16 -1.31 -3.62
CA GLU A 109 -30.01 -2.18 -3.38
C GLU A 109 -28.73 -1.36 -3.21
N ILE A 110 -27.94 -1.64 -2.18
CA ILE A 110 -26.63 -0.99 -1.98
C ILE A 110 -25.60 -1.73 -2.83
N LYS A 111 -25.01 -1.03 -3.80
CA LYS A 111 -23.96 -1.57 -4.67
C LYS A 111 -22.58 -1.48 -4.01
N THR A 112 -22.30 -0.34 -3.38
CA THR A 112 -21.04 -0.06 -2.70
C THR A 112 -21.35 0.65 -1.40
N LEU A 113 -20.71 0.22 -0.31
CA LEU A 113 -20.81 0.87 0.99
C LEU A 113 -20.00 2.18 1.01
N PRO A 114 -20.30 3.13 1.92
CA PRO A 114 -19.43 4.27 2.16
C PRO A 114 -18.00 3.83 2.52
N VAL A 115 -17.02 4.66 2.18
CA VAL A 115 -15.60 4.42 2.48
C VAL A 115 -15.36 4.33 3.99
N LYS A 116 -16.10 5.12 4.79
CA LYS A 116 -16.01 5.14 6.25
C LYS A 116 -17.22 4.42 6.87
N LEU A 117 -16.96 3.28 7.52
CA LEU A 117 -17.96 2.48 8.24
C LEU A 117 -17.78 2.48 9.77
N GLU A 118 -16.72 3.11 10.27
CA GLU A 118 -16.47 3.26 11.71
C GLU A 118 -16.35 4.74 12.08
N TYR A 119 -17.02 5.14 13.16
CA TYR A 119 -17.17 6.53 13.60
C TYR A 119 -16.88 6.65 15.08
N PHE A 120 -16.41 7.81 15.53
CA PHE A 120 -16.39 8.12 16.95
C PHE A 120 -17.70 8.78 17.40
N LEU A 121 -18.08 8.58 18.66
CA LEU A 121 -19.24 9.25 19.25
C LEU A 121 -19.13 10.78 19.10
N GLY A 122 -20.04 11.36 18.31
CA GLY A 122 -20.07 12.78 17.96
C GLY A 122 -19.46 13.17 16.62
N ASP A 123 -18.96 12.22 15.82
CA ASP A 123 -18.57 12.45 14.43
C ASP A 123 -19.80 12.67 13.53
N ASP A 124 -19.65 13.47 12.48
CA ASP A 124 -20.63 13.59 11.39
C ASP A 124 -20.55 12.37 10.45
N LEU A 125 -21.70 11.93 9.93
CA LEU A 125 -21.82 10.81 9.00
C LEU A 125 -21.25 11.17 7.61
N ASP A 126 -20.34 10.35 7.08
CA ASP A 126 -19.74 10.52 5.75
C ASP A 126 -20.19 9.39 4.81
N LEU A 127 -20.91 9.77 3.76
CA LEU A 127 -21.49 8.83 2.79
C LEU A 127 -20.65 8.73 1.50
N THR A 128 -19.44 9.29 1.49
CA THR A 128 -18.54 9.22 0.32
C THR A 128 -18.30 7.78 -0.08
N GLY A 129 -18.58 7.45 -1.35
CA GLY A 129 -18.45 6.10 -1.90
C GLY A 129 -19.71 5.23 -1.84
N LEU A 130 -20.79 5.70 -1.18
CA LEU A 130 -22.08 5.02 -1.22
C LEU A 130 -22.69 5.07 -2.62
N ILE A 131 -22.97 3.89 -3.19
CA ILE A 131 -23.70 3.76 -4.46
C ILE A 131 -24.95 2.93 -4.23
N VAL A 132 -26.12 3.48 -4.56
CA VAL A 132 -27.43 2.85 -4.39
C VAL A 132 -28.07 2.64 -5.76
N TYR A 133 -28.63 1.46 -5.97
CA TYR A 133 -29.41 1.10 -7.15
C TYR A 133 -30.89 1.06 -6.85
N GLN A 134 -31.70 1.54 -7.78
CA GLN A 134 -33.13 1.28 -7.86
C GLN A 134 -33.34 -0.01 -8.67
N VAL A 135 -34.10 -0.95 -8.10
CA VAL A 135 -34.39 -2.26 -8.70
C VAL A 135 -35.81 -2.24 -9.27
N PHE A 136 -35.98 -2.67 -10.51
CA PHE A 136 -37.27 -2.75 -11.18
C PHE A 136 -37.81 -4.18 -11.27
N SER A 137 -39.12 -4.35 -11.51
CA SER A 137 -39.81 -5.64 -11.56
C SER A 137 -39.33 -6.56 -12.69
N ASP A 138 -38.67 -6.03 -13.72
CA ASP A 138 -38.03 -6.78 -14.80
C ASP A 138 -36.59 -7.24 -14.45
N GLY A 139 -36.10 -6.91 -13.25
CA GLY A 139 -34.77 -7.24 -12.76
C GLY A 139 -33.68 -6.24 -13.16
N SER A 140 -34.02 -5.19 -13.93
CA SER A 140 -33.06 -4.13 -14.27
C SER A 140 -32.72 -3.26 -13.04
N LYS A 141 -31.51 -2.70 -13.05
CA LYS A 141 -30.96 -1.88 -11.97
C LYS A 141 -30.36 -0.59 -12.53
N ILE A 142 -30.71 0.55 -11.94
CA ILE A 142 -30.13 1.86 -12.30
C ILE A 142 -29.53 2.54 -11.08
N GLU A 143 -28.41 3.23 -11.27
CA GLU A 143 -27.83 4.08 -10.24
C GLU A 143 -28.79 5.22 -9.89
N PHE A 144 -29.03 5.36 -8.59
CA PHE A 144 -30.09 6.19 -8.06
C PHE A 144 -29.54 7.08 -6.96
N THR A 145 -29.68 8.39 -7.11
CA THR A 145 -29.11 9.41 -6.19
C THR A 145 -30.16 10.22 -5.43
N ASN A 146 -31.45 10.08 -5.77
CA ASN A 146 -32.55 10.83 -5.16
C ASN A 146 -33.22 10.06 -4.00
N TYR A 147 -32.43 9.58 -3.04
CA TYR A 147 -32.89 8.90 -1.84
C TYR A 147 -32.71 9.77 -0.59
N GLU A 148 -33.47 9.49 0.46
CA GLU A 148 -33.33 10.12 1.77
C GLU A 148 -32.56 9.20 2.72
N ILE A 149 -31.67 9.77 3.53
CA ILE A 149 -30.94 9.05 4.57
C ILE A 149 -31.55 9.37 5.92
N SER A 150 -31.92 8.33 6.67
CA SER A 150 -32.41 8.47 8.04
C SER A 150 -31.67 7.54 8.98
N TYR A 151 -31.35 8.05 10.17
CA TYR A 151 -30.69 7.31 11.24
C TYR A 151 -31.11 7.91 12.58
N GLU A 152 -31.19 7.06 13.60
CA GLU A 152 -31.31 7.52 14.98
C GLU A 152 -29.99 8.18 15.42
N PRO A 153 -29.99 9.08 16.41
CA PRO A 153 -28.76 9.68 16.93
C PRO A 153 -27.70 8.60 17.19
N LEU A 154 -26.51 8.78 16.59
CA LEU A 154 -25.44 7.81 16.65
C LEU A 154 -25.01 7.54 18.09
N ILE A 155 -25.19 6.28 18.55
CA ILE A 155 -24.84 5.80 19.89
C ILE A 155 -23.72 4.77 19.82
N LEU A 156 -23.10 4.43 20.94
CA LEU A 156 -22.03 3.43 20.97
C LEU A 156 -22.48 2.04 20.50
N GLY A 157 -21.64 1.37 19.71
CA GLY A 157 -21.90 0.07 19.10
C GLY A 157 -22.33 0.18 17.64
N GLU A 158 -23.01 -0.85 17.16
CA GLU A 158 -23.55 -0.90 15.81
C GLU A 158 -24.77 0.03 15.69
N ASN A 159 -24.79 0.87 14.66
CA ASN A 159 -25.88 1.77 14.32
C ASN A 159 -26.33 1.49 12.89
N GLU A 160 -27.64 1.51 12.67
CA GLU A 160 -28.23 1.24 11.37
C GLU A 160 -28.52 2.56 10.63
N ILE A 161 -28.02 2.66 9.40
CA ILE A 161 -28.28 3.78 8.50
C ILE A 161 -29.27 3.31 7.45
N ASN A 162 -30.42 4.00 7.37
CA ASN A 162 -31.50 3.67 6.44
C ASN A 162 -31.44 4.57 5.21
N VAL A 163 -31.52 3.94 4.04
CA VAL A 163 -31.70 4.57 2.75
C VAL A 163 -33.15 4.39 2.33
N ASN A 164 -33.88 5.48 2.14
CA ASN A 164 -35.32 5.47 1.89
C ASN A 164 -35.68 6.17 0.59
N TYR A 165 -36.62 5.57 -0.15
CA TYR A 165 -37.23 6.21 -1.30
C TYR A 165 -38.66 5.67 -1.49
N LEU A 166 -39.66 6.57 -1.37
CA LEU A 166 -41.08 6.21 -1.33
C LEU A 166 -41.34 5.14 -0.24
N ASP A 167 -41.91 4.00 -0.62
CA ASP A 167 -42.23 2.87 0.27
C ASP A 167 -41.08 1.84 0.36
N PHE A 168 -39.93 2.10 -0.27
CA PHE A 168 -38.78 1.19 -0.31
C PHE A 168 -37.65 1.66 0.59
N SER A 169 -37.03 0.71 1.30
CA SER A 169 -35.85 0.95 2.14
C SER A 169 -34.81 -0.15 2.01
N CYS A 170 -33.54 0.22 2.16
CA CYS A 170 -32.45 -0.69 2.44
C CYS A 170 -31.54 -0.06 3.51
N SER A 171 -30.77 -0.87 4.21
CA SER A 171 -29.92 -0.38 5.30
C SER A 171 -28.52 -0.96 5.25
N PHE A 172 -27.60 -0.26 5.90
CA PHE A 172 -26.27 -0.77 6.22
C PHE A 172 -25.90 -0.35 7.64
N SER A 173 -25.01 -1.12 8.26
CA SER A 173 -24.53 -0.84 9.61
C SER A 173 -23.23 -0.07 9.58
N ILE A 174 -23.11 0.89 10.49
CA ILE A 174 -21.85 1.53 10.86
C ILE A 174 -21.57 1.27 12.33
N LYS A 175 -20.30 1.24 12.70
CA LYS A 175 -19.90 1.05 14.08
C LYS A 175 -19.46 2.38 14.68
N VAL A 176 -20.18 2.84 15.69
CA VAL A 176 -19.83 4.04 16.44
C VAL A 176 -19.14 3.57 17.71
N ILE A 177 -17.85 3.81 17.82
CA ILE A 177 -17.09 3.51 19.02
C ILE A 177 -17.06 4.76 19.91
N GLU A 178 -16.78 4.58 21.20
CA GLU A 178 -16.47 5.75 22.03
C GLU A 178 -15.33 6.47 21.33
N LYS A 179 -15.32 7.81 21.34
CA LYS A 179 -14.02 8.46 21.42
C LYS A 179 -13.40 7.80 22.62
N VAL A 180 -12.52 6.85 22.36
CA VAL A 180 -11.61 6.32 23.32
C VAL A 180 -10.93 7.58 23.82
N LYS A 181 -11.44 8.10 24.94
CA LYS A 181 -10.78 9.11 25.75
C LYS A 181 -9.52 8.38 26.08
N HIS A 182 -8.47 8.61 25.28
CA HIS A 182 -7.24 7.83 25.20
C HIS A 182 -7.35 6.56 26.03
N LEU A 183 -7.41 5.37 25.42
CA LEU A 183 -6.75 4.23 26.04
C LEU A 183 -5.47 4.86 26.50
N LEU A 184 -5.40 5.00 27.83
CA LEU A 184 -4.31 5.63 28.50
C LEU A 184 -3.13 4.94 27.76
N TYR A 185 -2.29 5.68 27.03
CA TYR A 185 -1.21 6.34 27.74
C TYR A 185 -1.40 6.12 29.24
N ASP A 186 -1.16 4.88 29.66
CA ASP A 186 -0.06 4.67 30.56
C ASP A 186 1.10 5.45 29.93
N TYR A 187 1.05 6.78 30.12
CA TYR A 187 2.19 7.45 30.67
C TYR A 187 2.72 6.48 31.71
N PRO A 188 4.00 6.08 31.63
CA PRO A 188 4.57 5.24 32.66
C PRO A 188 4.06 5.79 33.97
N ASP A 189 3.48 4.93 34.80
CA ASP A 189 3.12 5.32 36.15
C ASP A 189 4.39 5.91 36.75
N TYR A 190 4.51 7.25 36.74
CA TYR A 190 5.67 7.95 37.24
C TYR A 190 5.72 7.83 38.77
N SER A 191 4.77 7.12 39.39
CA SER A 191 4.95 6.58 40.74
C SER A 191 6.17 5.64 40.83
N ASN A 192 6.60 5.03 39.72
CA ASN A 192 7.80 4.18 39.65
C ASN A 192 9.03 4.81 39.00
N TYR A 193 8.92 5.99 38.36
CA TYR A 193 10.07 6.91 38.32
C TYR A 193 10.16 7.66 39.66
N THR A 194 10.23 6.88 40.74
CA THR A 194 11.08 7.30 41.84
C THR A 194 12.45 7.57 41.24
N ILE A 195 12.79 8.85 41.23
CA ILE A 195 14.15 9.34 41.43
C ILE A 195 14.77 8.47 42.54
N GLN A 196 15.40 7.35 42.18
CA GLN A 196 16.06 6.45 43.14
C GLN A 196 17.45 6.97 43.54
N SER A 197 17.72 8.25 43.34
CA SER A 197 18.96 8.88 43.80
C SER A 197 18.80 10.34 44.25
N ILE A 198 17.64 10.72 44.77
CA ILE A 198 17.57 11.84 45.73
C ILE A 198 17.27 11.20 47.08
N HIS A 199 18.31 11.06 47.91
CA HIS A 199 18.09 10.66 49.29
C HIS A 199 17.20 11.71 49.95
N VAL A 200 16.18 11.22 50.66
CA VAL A 200 15.15 12.04 51.34
C VAL A 200 15.75 12.92 52.45
N ASP A 201 17.06 12.93 52.65
CA ASP A 201 17.71 13.68 53.74
C ASP A 201 18.28 15.05 53.33
N ASP A 202 18.24 15.42 52.03
CA ASP A 202 18.85 16.66 51.51
C ASP A 202 17.86 17.82 51.24
N TYR A 203 16.63 17.75 51.77
CA TYR A 203 15.65 18.84 51.63
C TYR A 203 15.85 19.94 52.69
N ILE A 204 15.59 21.19 52.31
CA ILE A 204 15.70 22.33 53.22
C ILE A 204 14.44 22.46 54.10
N LYS A 205 13.28 22.00 53.57
CA LYS A 205 12.01 22.00 54.30
C LYS A 205 11.02 20.98 53.74
N LYS A 206 10.36 20.22 54.63
CA LYS A 206 9.21 19.35 54.33
C LYS A 206 7.91 20.01 54.78
N ILE A 207 6.87 19.93 53.94
CA ILE A 207 5.51 20.40 54.24
C ILE A 207 4.53 19.23 54.13
N GLU A 208 3.92 18.88 55.26
CA GLU A 208 3.06 17.70 55.39
C GLU A 208 1.56 17.99 55.20
N ASN A 209 0.77 16.94 54.96
CA ASN A 209 -0.70 16.93 54.87
C ASN A 209 -1.27 17.74 53.69
N VAL A 210 -0.74 17.48 52.50
CA VAL A 210 -1.16 18.10 51.24
C VAL A 210 -2.31 17.30 50.61
N LYS A 211 -3.41 17.98 50.24
CA LYS A 211 -4.58 17.33 49.60
C LYS A 211 -4.58 17.56 48.09
N TYR A 212 -5.04 16.56 47.34
CA TYR A 212 -5.15 16.64 45.87
C TYR A 212 -6.58 16.93 45.43
N GLY A 213 -6.79 18.08 44.79
CA GLY A 213 -8.12 18.54 44.40
C GLY A 213 -9.09 18.77 45.56
N GLY A 214 -10.31 19.23 45.24
CA GLY A 214 -11.39 19.51 46.20
C GLY A 214 -11.48 20.96 46.67
N LEU A 215 -12.49 21.25 47.50
CA LEU A 215 -12.74 22.60 48.02
C LEU A 215 -11.64 23.01 49.01
N ARG A 216 -11.09 24.22 48.81
CA ARG A 216 -10.17 24.85 49.76
C ARG A 216 -10.92 25.17 51.06
N THR A 217 -10.58 24.50 52.16
CA THR A 217 -11.17 24.73 53.50
C THR A 217 -10.16 25.38 54.46
N LYS A 218 -10.61 25.83 55.63
CA LYS A 218 -9.72 26.42 56.64
C LYS A 218 -8.67 25.38 57.07
N ASN A 219 -7.39 25.74 57.02
CA ASN A 219 -6.24 24.93 57.44
C ASN A 219 -5.91 23.72 56.54
N THR A 220 -6.32 23.76 55.27
CA THR A 220 -5.89 22.78 54.25
C THR A 220 -4.95 23.43 53.23
N LEU A 221 -3.88 22.71 52.87
CA LEU A 221 -3.03 22.99 51.71
C LEU A 221 -3.46 22.04 50.58
N ILE A 222 -3.86 22.60 49.44
CA ILE A 222 -4.34 21.84 48.29
C ILE A 222 -3.41 22.01 47.09
N VAL A 223 -3.23 20.93 46.33
CA VAL A 223 -2.59 20.91 45.01
C VAL A 223 -3.68 20.74 43.97
N TYR A 224 -3.66 21.58 42.94
CA TYR A 224 -4.45 21.37 41.73
C TYR A 224 -3.70 21.77 40.46
N ASN A 225 -4.05 21.14 39.35
CA ASN A 225 -3.52 21.38 38.02
C ASN A 225 -4.70 21.64 37.04
N GLU A 226 -4.42 21.69 35.73
CA GLU A 226 -5.44 21.95 34.70
C GLU A 226 -6.58 20.92 34.69
N ARG A 227 -6.33 19.69 35.18
CA ARG A 227 -7.27 18.57 35.14
C ARG A 227 -8.22 18.52 36.32
N ASN A 228 -7.84 19.10 37.47
CA ASN A 228 -8.63 19.03 38.71
C ASN A 228 -8.84 20.40 39.39
N ARG A 229 -8.87 21.49 38.61
CA ARG A 229 -9.08 22.86 39.09
C ARG A 229 -10.51 23.06 39.63
N PHE A 230 -10.61 23.53 40.87
CA PHE A 230 -11.89 23.96 41.49
C PHE A 230 -11.91 25.48 41.68
N GLN A 231 -13.10 26.11 41.74
CA GLN A 231 -13.20 27.56 41.94
C GLN A 231 -12.56 27.96 43.29
N THR A 232 -11.44 28.69 43.25
CA THR A 232 -10.83 29.29 44.43
C THR A 232 -11.42 30.67 44.69
N ASN A 233 -11.72 30.97 45.95
CA ASN A 233 -12.29 32.28 46.34
C ASN A 233 -11.18 33.30 46.63
N ARG A 234 -11.52 34.57 46.82
CA ARG A 234 -10.54 35.65 47.07
C ARG A 234 -9.81 35.59 48.42
N TYR A 235 -10.08 34.60 49.28
CA TYR A 235 -9.66 34.62 50.68
C TYR A 235 -8.41 33.76 50.99
N GLY A 236 -7.76 33.15 49.99
CA GLY A 236 -6.54 32.31 50.16
C GLY A 236 -5.32 32.82 49.38
N TYR A 237 -4.21 32.08 49.42
CA TYR A 237 -2.94 32.42 48.75
C TYR A 237 -2.39 31.22 47.98
N GLU A 238 -1.76 31.47 46.84
CA GLU A 238 -1.44 30.47 45.84
C GLU A 238 -0.02 30.65 45.28
N VAL A 239 0.60 29.54 44.87
CA VAL A 239 1.93 29.47 44.30
C VAL A 239 1.86 28.57 43.07
N ALA A 240 2.29 29.09 41.91
CA ALA A 240 2.32 28.41 40.63
C ALA A 240 3.71 27.80 40.41
N ILE A 241 3.74 26.52 40.08
CA ILE A 241 4.92 25.70 39.85
C ILE A 241 4.85 25.16 38.42
N ASN A 242 5.93 25.27 37.65
CA ASN A 242 5.97 24.74 36.29
C ASN A 242 6.19 23.22 36.27
N GLU A 243 6.20 22.63 35.08
CA GLU A 243 6.38 21.17 34.87
C GLU A 243 7.69 20.60 35.43
N PHE A 244 8.71 21.43 35.64
CA PHE A 244 10.00 21.05 36.21
C PHE A 244 10.06 21.19 37.74
N GLY A 245 8.93 21.48 38.40
CA GLY A 245 8.89 21.69 39.84
C GLY A 245 9.37 23.07 40.30
N MET A 246 9.65 24.03 39.40
CA MET A 246 10.12 25.36 39.77
C MET A 246 8.96 26.33 40.06
N ILE A 247 9.04 27.09 41.16
CA ILE A 247 8.07 28.13 41.48
C ILE A 247 8.26 29.32 40.54
N ILE A 248 7.22 29.63 39.75
CA ILE A 248 7.25 30.69 38.74
C ILE A 248 6.31 31.86 39.06
N GLY A 249 5.38 31.70 39.99
CA GLY A 249 4.41 32.74 40.30
C GLY A 249 3.77 32.57 41.67
N LYS A 250 3.30 33.69 42.27
CA LYS A 250 2.66 33.69 43.59
C LYS A 250 1.58 34.77 43.66
N GLY A 251 0.45 34.50 44.32
CA GLY A 251 -0.64 35.46 44.37
C GLY A 251 -1.96 34.90 44.87
N ILE A 252 -3.07 35.53 44.47
CA ILE A 252 -4.42 35.02 44.70
C ILE A 252 -4.98 34.71 43.31
N ASN A 253 -5.52 33.50 43.11
CA ASN A 253 -6.03 33.02 41.83
C ASN A 253 -4.95 33.02 40.72
N VAL A 254 -3.78 32.44 41.02
CA VAL A 254 -2.71 32.30 40.02
C VAL A 254 -3.14 31.30 38.95
N GLU A 255 -2.77 31.58 37.71
CA GLU A 255 -3.03 30.66 36.60
C GLU A 255 -2.20 29.39 36.78
N VAL A 256 -2.78 28.23 36.43
CA VAL A 256 -2.05 26.98 36.44
C VAL A 256 -1.12 26.98 35.23
N PRO A 257 0.21 26.88 35.40
CA PRO A 257 1.12 26.81 34.28
C PRO A 257 0.90 25.51 33.49
N LYS A 258 1.01 25.57 32.16
CA LYS A 258 0.93 24.39 31.30
C LYS A 258 1.95 23.33 31.76
N GLY A 259 1.50 22.09 31.97
CA GLY A 259 2.32 20.99 32.49
C GLY A 259 2.67 21.07 33.99
N GLY A 260 2.38 22.20 34.65
CA GLY A 260 2.68 22.46 36.05
C GLY A 260 1.48 22.27 37.00
N PHE A 261 1.61 22.79 38.21
CA PHE A 261 0.56 22.75 39.23
C PHE A 261 0.57 23.98 40.13
N VAL A 262 -0.51 24.17 40.88
CA VAL A 262 -0.67 25.26 41.84
C VAL A 262 -0.86 24.70 43.25
N LEU A 263 -0.10 25.24 44.19
CA LEU A 263 -0.34 25.08 45.62
C LEU A 263 -1.25 26.19 46.10
N SER A 264 -2.32 25.86 46.83
CA SER A 264 -3.29 26.83 47.34
C SER A 264 -3.59 26.57 48.81
N ALA A 265 -3.54 27.61 49.63
CA ALA A 265 -3.81 27.53 51.07
C ALA A 265 -4.78 28.63 51.53
N HIS A 266 -5.49 28.37 52.63
CA HIS A 266 -6.38 29.32 53.29
C HIS A 266 -6.31 29.19 54.82
N GLY A 267 -6.39 30.32 55.54
CA GLY A 267 -6.31 30.35 57.00
C GLY A 267 -4.86 30.29 57.49
N ASP A 268 -4.58 29.44 58.49
CA ASP A 268 -3.34 29.49 59.27
C ASP A 268 -2.10 29.03 58.47
N ARG A 269 -2.30 28.37 57.31
CA ARG A 269 -1.24 27.88 56.42
C ARG A 269 -0.82 28.86 55.31
N VAL A 270 -1.49 30.01 55.18
CA VAL A 270 -1.12 31.06 54.19
C VAL A 270 0.32 31.56 54.36
N PRO A 271 0.85 31.78 55.58
CA PRO A 271 2.24 32.16 55.78
C PRO A 271 3.25 31.15 55.21
N GLU A 272 2.94 29.85 55.20
CA GLU A 272 3.83 28.80 54.67
C GLU A 272 4.05 28.95 53.16
N LEU A 273 2.98 29.22 52.39
CA LEU A 273 3.09 29.49 50.96
C LEU A 273 3.73 30.85 50.67
N LYS A 274 3.51 31.85 51.52
CA LYS A 274 4.16 33.16 51.39
C LYS A 274 5.67 33.12 51.60
N ALA A 275 6.17 32.16 52.38
CA ALA A 275 7.59 31.97 52.64
C ALA A 275 8.39 31.39 51.45
N LEU A 276 7.73 30.76 50.47
CA LEU A 276 8.38 30.20 49.29
C LEU A 276 8.96 31.30 48.38
N SER A 277 10.02 31.05 47.64
CA SER A 277 10.61 32.05 46.74
C SER A 277 10.41 31.65 45.28
N ILE A 278 10.18 32.64 44.40
CA ILE A 278 10.18 32.38 42.95
C ILE A 278 11.60 31.91 42.56
N GLY A 279 11.67 30.79 41.84
CA GLY A 279 12.92 30.11 41.47
C GLY A 279 13.35 28.97 42.39
N GLU A 280 12.64 28.69 43.49
CA GLU A 280 12.84 27.46 44.28
C GLU A 280 12.19 26.25 43.62
N PHE A 281 12.77 25.06 43.84
CA PHE A 281 12.24 23.80 43.33
C PHE A 281 11.43 23.08 44.41
N VAL A 282 10.31 22.52 43.97
CA VAL A 282 9.29 21.86 44.76
C VAL A 282 9.04 20.48 44.17
N LEU A 283 9.45 19.45 44.92
CA LEU A 283 9.14 18.05 44.62
C LEU A 283 7.94 17.61 45.46
N TYR A 284 7.01 16.89 44.84
CA TYR A 284 5.79 16.44 45.48
C TYR A 284 5.60 14.93 45.30
N ASN A 285 5.58 14.20 46.42
CA ASN A 285 5.22 12.78 46.49
C ASN A 285 4.48 12.53 47.81
N HIS A 286 3.15 12.76 47.81
CA HIS A 286 2.25 12.79 48.97
C HIS A 286 2.52 13.88 50.04
N ASP A 287 3.79 14.24 50.28
CA ASP A 287 4.27 15.43 51.00
C ASP A 287 5.06 16.35 50.05
N LEU A 288 5.37 17.58 50.47
CA LEU A 288 6.05 18.59 49.65
C LEU A 288 7.44 18.93 50.17
N PHE A 289 8.47 18.87 49.31
CA PHE A 289 9.89 19.04 49.66
C PHE A 289 10.55 20.18 48.84
N ILE A 290 11.43 20.99 49.46
CA ILE A 290 12.01 22.22 48.86
C ILE A 290 13.55 22.19 48.84
N TYR A 291 14.17 22.60 47.72
CA TYR A 291 15.63 22.55 47.45
C TYR A 291 16.21 23.89 46.93
N GLN A 292 17.54 24.12 47.07
CA GLN A 292 18.27 25.31 46.56
C GLN A 292 19.26 24.99 45.42
N LYS A 293 19.62 26.04 44.66
CA LYS A 293 19.99 26.05 43.24
C LYS A 293 21.33 25.43 42.79
N GLN A 294 22.31 25.10 43.66
CA GLN A 294 23.71 25.02 43.19
C GLN A 294 24.38 23.63 43.18
N GLU A 295 23.93 22.64 43.97
CA GLU A 295 24.61 21.32 44.04
C GLU A 295 24.11 20.29 43.01
N ILE A 296 22.92 20.47 42.44
CA ILE A 296 22.28 19.50 41.52
C ILE A 296 22.87 19.55 40.09
N VAL A 297 23.50 20.67 39.70
CA VAL A 297 23.97 20.89 38.33
C VAL A 297 25.23 20.08 38.03
N ASP A 298 26.21 20.05 38.94
CA ASP A 298 27.52 19.44 38.69
C ASP A 298 27.50 17.89 38.73
N THR A 299 26.60 17.28 39.52
CA THR A 299 26.46 15.82 39.59
C THR A 299 25.69 15.24 38.40
N ASN A 300 24.76 16.00 37.82
CA ASN A 300 23.98 15.56 36.66
C ASN A 300 24.82 15.56 35.37
N GLU A 301 25.69 16.55 35.17
CA GLU A 301 26.59 16.58 34.01
C GLU A 301 27.58 15.42 34.02
N LEU A 302 28.12 15.04 35.19
CA LEU A 302 29.04 13.91 35.28
C LEU A 302 28.34 12.56 35.05
N PHE A 303 27.13 12.36 35.59
CA PHE A 303 26.39 11.09 35.44
C PHE A 303 25.90 10.87 34.00
N LEU A 304 25.47 11.94 33.33
CA LEU A 304 25.11 11.92 31.91
C LEU A 304 26.33 11.64 31.03
N SER A 305 27.50 12.20 31.37
CA SER A 305 28.76 11.92 30.67
C SER A 305 29.14 10.44 30.80
N PHE A 306 28.90 9.83 31.96
CA PHE A 306 29.18 8.41 32.20
C PHE A 306 28.27 7.45 31.45
N HIS A 307 26.96 7.73 31.38
CA HIS A 307 26.04 6.94 30.55
C HIS A 307 26.50 6.94 29.10
N LYS A 308 26.85 8.12 28.59
CA LYS A 308 27.34 8.28 27.22
C LYS A 308 28.67 7.56 26.97
N LEU A 309 29.57 7.55 27.96
CA LEU A 309 30.82 6.77 27.89
C LEU A 309 30.54 5.26 27.83
N ILE A 310 29.61 4.74 28.63
CA ILE A 310 29.24 3.30 28.61
C ILE A 310 28.57 2.94 27.28
N GLU A 311 27.64 3.74 26.80
CA GLU A 311 27.01 3.56 25.48
C GLU A 311 28.05 3.55 24.35
N ASN A 312 29.04 4.46 24.40
CA ASN A 312 30.11 4.50 23.42
C ASN A 312 31.05 3.28 23.52
N LEU A 313 31.30 2.76 24.72
CA LEU A 313 32.11 1.55 24.91
C LEU A 313 31.38 0.28 24.45
N GLU A 314 30.04 0.24 24.50
CA GLU A 314 29.23 -0.86 23.90
C GLU A 314 29.38 -0.91 22.38
N LEU A 315 29.59 0.25 21.73
CA LEU A 315 29.77 0.37 20.28
C LEU A 315 31.17 -0.06 19.79
N ILE A 316 32.12 -0.27 20.70
CA ILE A 316 33.51 -0.62 20.38
C ILE A 316 33.70 -2.14 20.17
N GLU A 317 32.65 -2.94 20.44
CA GLU A 317 32.63 -4.42 20.34
C GLU A 317 33.75 -5.16 21.09
N ASP A 318 34.57 -4.48 21.91
CA ASP A 318 35.54 -5.08 22.85
C ASP A 318 34.87 -5.26 24.22
N ILE A 319 34.23 -6.42 24.37
CA ILE A 319 33.47 -6.79 25.57
C ILE A 319 34.34 -6.80 26.85
N ASP A 320 35.65 -7.01 26.73
CA ASP A 320 36.56 -7.05 27.86
C ASP A 320 36.89 -5.64 28.37
N VAL A 321 36.96 -4.64 27.48
CA VAL A 321 37.10 -3.22 27.85
C VAL A 321 35.82 -2.70 28.49
N TYR A 322 34.66 -3.03 27.90
CA TYR A 322 33.35 -2.69 28.45
C TYR A 322 33.17 -3.24 29.87
N ASN A 323 33.36 -4.56 30.04
CA ASN A 323 33.19 -5.21 31.34
C ASN A 323 34.15 -4.65 32.40
N ARG A 324 35.41 -4.34 32.06
CA ARG A 324 36.35 -3.71 33.01
C ARG A 324 35.91 -2.31 33.45
N CYS A 325 35.40 -1.49 32.54
CA CYS A 325 34.87 -0.17 32.87
C CYS A 325 33.67 -0.28 33.82
N VAL A 326 32.72 -1.17 33.49
CA VAL A 326 31.54 -1.44 34.30
C VAL A 326 31.90 -2.01 35.67
N ASP A 327 32.87 -2.92 35.75
CA ASP A 327 33.34 -3.50 37.02
C ASP A 327 34.07 -2.48 37.90
N GLU A 328 34.90 -1.60 37.33
CA GLU A 328 35.54 -0.50 38.07
C GLU A 328 34.48 0.46 38.64
N ILE A 329 33.48 0.84 37.84
CA ILE A 329 32.36 1.69 38.26
C ILE A 329 31.55 1.01 39.37
N ASN A 330 31.23 -0.28 39.21
CA ASN A 330 30.49 -1.04 40.21
C ASN A 330 31.30 -1.22 41.50
N SER A 331 32.63 -1.32 41.43
CA SER A 331 33.49 -1.44 42.62
C SER A 331 33.49 -0.17 43.49
N LEU A 332 33.11 0.98 42.94
CA LEU A 332 32.95 2.23 43.69
C LEU A 332 31.64 2.28 44.49
N ARG A 333 30.66 1.40 44.23
CA ARG A 333 29.38 1.38 44.95
C ARG A 333 29.49 0.95 46.42
N ASP A 334 30.52 0.18 46.77
CA ASP A 334 30.70 -0.38 48.13
C ASP A 334 31.85 0.28 48.92
N ALA A 335 32.50 1.30 48.36
CA ALA A 335 33.65 1.96 48.99
C ALA A 335 33.22 3.03 50.00
N SER A 336 33.74 2.98 51.23
CA SER A 336 33.52 4.01 52.26
C SER A 336 34.33 5.27 51.95
N MET A 337 33.89 6.07 50.98
CA MET A 337 34.57 7.29 50.50
C MET A 337 33.71 8.54 50.71
N THR A 338 34.35 9.70 50.86
CA THR A 338 33.63 10.98 50.91
C THR A 338 33.14 11.38 49.50
N PRO A 339 32.09 12.20 49.37
CA PRO A 339 31.55 12.59 48.06
C PRO A 339 32.58 13.22 47.11
N GLN A 340 33.52 14.00 47.64
CA GLN A 340 34.61 14.60 46.84
C GLN A 340 35.64 13.56 46.38
N GLU A 341 35.93 12.55 47.19
CA GLU A 341 36.82 11.45 46.80
C GLU A 341 36.16 10.55 45.75
N LEU A 342 34.86 10.30 45.90
CA LEU A 342 34.07 9.52 44.94
C LEU A 342 33.97 10.25 43.59
N LEU A 343 33.70 11.57 43.61
CA LEU A 343 33.67 12.41 42.40
C LEU A 343 35.01 12.38 41.65
N GLN A 344 36.13 12.46 42.37
CA GLN A 344 37.46 12.38 41.77
C GLN A 344 37.72 11.01 41.14
N GLN A 345 37.32 9.91 41.80
CA GLN A 345 37.46 8.56 41.24
C GLN A 345 36.64 8.37 39.96
N TYR A 346 35.42 8.90 39.93
CA TYR A 346 34.60 8.93 38.72
C TYR A 346 35.28 9.75 37.61
N GLN A 347 35.78 10.96 37.88
CA GLN A 347 36.49 11.73 36.85
C GLN A 347 37.73 11.00 36.29
N ASP A 348 38.46 10.29 37.16
CA ASP A 348 39.65 9.53 36.77
C ASP A 348 39.31 8.28 35.93
N ILE A 349 38.18 7.61 36.18
CA ILE A 349 37.68 6.50 35.34
C ILE A 349 37.24 7.07 33.98
N TYR A 350 36.44 8.14 33.98
CA TYR A 350 35.93 8.75 32.77
C TYR A 350 37.06 9.13 31.81
N GLN A 351 38.08 9.85 32.28
CA GLN A 351 39.19 10.25 31.42
C GLN A 351 40.00 9.07 30.87
N ARG A 352 40.12 7.97 31.63
CA ARG A 352 40.90 6.79 31.22
C ARG A 352 40.25 6.06 30.06
N TYR A 353 38.94 5.84 30.15
CA TYR A 353 38.19 5.09 29.15
C TYR A 353 37.75 5.98 27.98
N GLN A 354 37.55 7.29 28.20
CA GLN A 354 37.31 8.24 27.12
C GLN A 354 38.48 8.28 26.13
N VAL A 355 39.73 8.18 26.59
CA VAL A 355 40.90 8.09 25.69
C VAL A 355 40.86 6.83 24.82
N ILE A 356 40.28 5.72 25.30
CA ILE A 356 40.12 4.49 24.52
C ILE A 356 39.04 4.68 23.46
N VAL A 357 37.93 5.32 23.81
CA VAL A 357 36.87 5.72 22.87
C VAL A 357 37.43 6.66 21.79
N ASP A 358 38.17 7.69 22.20
CA ASP A 358 38.76 8.66 21.28
C ASP A 358 39.77 8.02 20.31
N ILE A 359 40.49 6.97 20.73
CA ILE A 359 41.41 6.19 19.87
C ILE A 359 40.65 5.26 18.91
N TYR A 360 39.52 4.69 19.35
CA TYR A 360 38.65 3.89 18.48
C TYR A 360 38.02 4.75 17.39
N ASP A 361 37.50 5.93 17.76
CA ASP A 361 36.92 6.92 16.85
C ASP A 361 37.96 7.47 15.85
N HIS A 362 39.23 7.58 16.24
CA HIS A 362 40.30 8.00 15.32
C HIS A 362 40.70 6.95 14.28
N ASN A 363 40.42 5.66 14.50
CA ASN A 363 40.81 4.56 13.61
C ASN A 363 39.64 4.01 12.76
N HIS A 364 38.40 4.36 13.10
CA HIS A 364 37.20 4.03 12.32
C HIS A 364 36.55 5.30 11.78
N GLU A 365 36.97 5.75 10.60
CA GLU A 365 36.21 6.77 9.84
C GLU A 365 34.86 6.17 9.39
N TYR A 366 33.87 6.20 10.29
CA TYR A 366 32.46 6.07 9.94
C TYR A 366 31.89 7.45 9.65
N SER A 367 31.36 7.61 8.44
CA SER A 367 30.58 8.76 8.00
C SER A 367 29.26 8.86 8.80
N VAL A 368 29.32 9.45 9.99
CA VAL A 368 28.31 10.40 10.44
C VAL A 368 28.83 11.76 10.03
N CYS A 369 28.06 12.49 9.22
CA CYS A 369 28.45 13.79 8.69
C CYS A 369 28.88 14.78 9.79
N GLU A 370 30.18 14.96 10.01
CA GLU A 370 30.73 16.20 10.55
C GLU A 370 31.20 17.07 9.39
N PHE A 371 30.58 18.25 9.22
CA PHE A 371 31.18 19.30 8.39
C PHE A 371 31.10 20.69 9.04
N ASN A 372 32.30 21.28 9.04
CA ASN A 372 32.75 22.57 9.50
C ASN A 372 31.83 23.76 9.13
N VAL A 373 31.49 24.58 10.12
CA VAL A 373 30.66 25.79 9.95
C VAL A 373 31.55 27.01 9.76
N ASN A 374 31.53 27.60 8.57
CA ASN A 374 31.90 29.00 8.39
C ASN A 374 30.93 29.67 7.40
N SER A 375 30.39 30.81 7.84
CA SER A 375 29.46 31.74 7.18
C SER A 375 28.00 31.27 7.03
N MET A 376 27.15 31.82 7.90
CA MET A 376 25.69 31.71 7.86
C MET A 376 25.14 33.11 7.54
N ASP A 377 24.70 33.29 6.29
CA ASP A 377 23.89 34.44 5.87
C ASP A 377 22.40 34.05 5.99
N TYR A 378 21.64 34.90 6.68
CA TYR A 378 20.18 34.82 6.78
C TYR A 378 19.55 34.98 5.38
N LEU A 379 18.86 33.95 4.89
CA LEU A 379 18.12 33.98 3.61
C LEU A 379 16.60 34.16 3.82
N ASP A 380 16.03 34.87 2.85
CA ASP A 380 14.73 35.54 2.82
C ASP A 380 13.48 34.64 2.98
N ILE A 381 12.52 35.11 3.78
CA ILE A 381 11.21 34.51 4.07
C ILE A 381 10.28 34.43 2.83
N GLU A 382 10.59 35.14 1.73
CA GLU A 382 9.70 35.19 0.54
C GLU A 382 9.83 33.97 -0.41
N ALA A 383 10.83 33.09 -0.25
CA ALA A 383 11.08 31.97 -1.16
C ALA A 383 10.29 30.67 -0.87
N ASN A 384 9.60 30.57 0.29
CA ASN A 384 9.03 29.30 0.78
C ASN A 384 7.53 29.04 0.44
N TYR A 385 6.86 29.99 -0.22
CA TYR A 385 5.44 29.86 -0.57
C TYR A 385 5.28 29.44 -2.03
N SER A 386 4.48 28.41 -2.29
CA SER A 386 4.07 28.02 -3.65
C SER A 386 2.58 28.28 -3.87
N LEU A 387 2.22 28.70 -5.09
CA LEU A 387 0.82 28.89 -5.48
C LEU A 387 0.08 27.55 -5.32
N SER A 388 -0.87 27.51 -4.39
CA SER A 388 -1.66 26.32 -4.11
C SER A 388 -2.93 26.28 -4.95
N ILE A 389 -3.67 27.39 -5.00
CA ILE A 389 -4.96 27.47 -5.69
C ILE A 389 -5.34 28.92 -6.00
N THR A 390 -6.14 29.09 -7.04
CA THR A 390 -6.79 30.34 -7.41
C THR A 390 -8.28 30.21 -7.22
N TYR A 391 -8.93 31.24 -6.66
CA TYR A 391 -10.38 31.34 -6.72
C TYR A 391 -10.84 31.73 -8.13
N GLU A 392 -11.67 30.89 -8.75
CA GLU A 392 -12.16 31.10 -10.13
C GLU A 392 -13.43 31.97 -10.19
N GLY A 393 -14.04 32.30 -9.04
CA GLY A 393 -15.21 33.18 -8.96
C GLY A 393 -14.85 34.68 -8.91
N THR A 394 -15.87 35.54 -8.91
CA THR A 394 -15.68 36.99 -8.80
C THR A 394 -15.48 37.42 -7.35
N LEU A 395 -14.45 38.21 -7.08
CA LEU A 395 -14.27 38.88 -5.79
C LEU A 395 -15.06 40.20 -5.76
N HIS A 396 -15.94 40.35 -4.78
CA HIS A 396 -16.67 41.58 -4.52
C HIS A 396 -15.96 42.40 -3.43
N ILE A 397 -15.97 43.73 -3.53
CA ILE A 397 -15.37 44.63 -2.53
C ILE A 397 -16.47 45.33 -1.75
N GLY A 398 -16.58 45.06 -0.44
CA GLY A 398 -17.63 45.60 0.41
C GLY A 398 -19.05 45.17 0.01
N GLY A 399 -20.07 45.79 0.61
CA GLY A 399 -21.47 45.49 0.31
C GLY A 399 -22.01 44.21 0.97
N PHE A 400 -23.28 43.87 0.73
CA PHE A 400 -23.90 42.67 1.30
C PHE A 400 -23.34 41.40 0.66
N ARG A 401 -23.00 40.39 1.48
CA ARG A 401 -22.65 39.05 1.01
C ARG A 401 -23.93 38.29 0.63
N ASN A 402 -24.14 38.09 -0.67
CA ASN A 402 -25.24 37.27 -1.19
C ASN A 402 -24.78 35.82 -1.42
N VAL A 403 -25.74 34.97 -1.79
CA VAL A 403 -25.51 33.56 -2.16
C VAL A 403 -24.39 33.44 -3.20
N ASP A 404 -23.46 32.49 -2.97
CA ASP A 404 -22.29 32.18 -3.80
C ASP A 404 -21.25 33.30 -3.98
N MET A 405 -21.38 34.42 -3.26
CA MET A 405 -20.43 35.54 -3.36
C MET A 405 -19.26 35.40 -2.40
N LEU A 406 -18.05 35.69 -2.90
CA LEU A 406 -16.86 35.98 -2.10
C LEU A 406 -16.69 37.48 -1.97
N VAL A 407 -16.67 38.00 -0.74
CA VAL A 407 -16.61 39.43 -0.46
C VAL A 407 -15.39 39.77 0.39
N TYR A 408 -14.65 40.78 -0.02
CA TYR A 408 -13.54 41.38 0.72
C TYR A 408 -14.05 42.53 1.59
N TYR A 409 -13.59 42.57 2.85
CA TYR A 409 -13.82 43.64 3.80
C TYR A 409 -12.52 44.11 4.45
N ASP A 410 -12.18 45.38 4.31
CA ASP A 410 -11.14 46.04 5.10
C ASP A 410 -11.73 47.20 5.91
N ALA A 411 -10.87 47.95 6.62
CA ALA A 411 -11.32 49.07 7.45
C ALA A 411 -12.12 50.15 6.69
N THR A 412 -12.01 50.23 5.36
CA THR A 412 -12.70 51.23 4.53
C THR A 412 -14.08 50.77 4.03
N CYS A 413 -14.29 49.46 3.92
CA CYS A 413 -15.51 48.87 3.36
C CYS A 413 -16.19 47.85 4.28
N TYR A 414 -15.72 47.73 5.52
CA TYR A 414 -16.25 46.82 6.53
C TYR A 414 -17.71 47.10 6.86
N ARG A 415 -18.43 46.02 7.17
CA ARG A 415 -19.78 46.04 7.72
C ARG A 415 -20.04 44.80 8.56
N GLU A 416 -21.15 44.80 9.28
CA GLU A 416 -21.65 43.59 9.95
C GLU A 416 -22.07 42.53 8.92
N ARG A 417 -21.70 41.26 9.19
CA ARG A 417 -22.04 40.08 8.39
C ARG A 417 -22.97 39.18 9.21
N ASN A 418 -23.68 38.28 8.53
CA ASN A 418 -24.56 37.30 9.17
C ASN A 418 -23.82 35.95 9.37
N SER A 419 -24.40 35.06 10.17
CA SER A 419 -23.82 33.75 10.49
C SER A 419 -24.00 32.68 9.40
N TYR A 420 -24.56 33.02 8.24
CA TYR A 420 -24.91 32.07 7.16
C TYR A 420 -23.77 31.80 6.17
N GLY A 421 -22.53 32.10 6.53
CA GLY A 421 -21.37 31.81 5.68
C GLY A 421 -20.08 31.87 6.49
N TYR A 422 -18.95 31.79 5.81
CA TYR A 422 -17.65 31.54 6.44
C TYR A 422 -16.63 32.60 6.09
N GLU A 423 -15.74 32.94 7.02
CA GLU A 423 -14.75 34.01 6.85
C GLU A 423 -13.31 33.55 7.16
N VAL A 424 -12.36 34.23 6.55
CA VAL A 424 -10.96 34.27 6.99
C VAL A 424 -10.56 35.70 7.32
N ALA A 425 -9.85 35.88 8.43
CA ALA A 425 -9.15 37.12 8.75
C ALA A 425 -7.72 37.02 8.24
N VAL A 426 -7.30 38.02 7.49
CA VAL A 426 -5.99 38.11 6.84
C VAL A 426 -5.27 39.34 7.36
N ASP A 427 -4.04 39.18 7.86
CA ASP A 427 -3.27 40.29 8.40
C ASP A 427 -2.73 41.24 7.31
N LYS A 428 -2.02 42.28 7.74
CA LYS A 428 -1.43 43.30 6.84
C LYS A 428 -0.40 42.77 5.84
N ASN A 429 0.16 41.58 6.08
CA ASN A 429 1.15 40.94 5.22
C ASN A 429 0.49 39.94 4.25
N GLY A 430 -0.85 39.84 4.28
CA GLY A 430 -1.60 38.89 3.48
C GLY A 430 -1.67 37.50 4.12
N ILE A 431 -1.31 37.32 5.39
CA ILE A 431 -1.30 36.00 6.05
C ILE A 431 -2.63 35.73 6.74
N VAL A 432 -3.23 34.57 6.51
CA VAL A 432 -4.45 34.14 7.19
C VAL A 432 -4.15 33.84 8.66
N ILE A 433 -4.77 34.57 9.58
CA ILE A 433 -4.54 34.45 11.03
C ILE A 433 -5.73 33.87 11.80
N GLN A 434 -6.91 33.87 11.19
CA GLN A 434 -8.12 33.30 11.77
C GLN A 434 -9.07 32.85 10.67
N LYS A 435 -9.88 31.82 10.94
CA LYS A 435 -10.94 31.33 10.06
C LYS A 435 -12.09 30.82 10.89
N ASP A 436 -13.28 31.37 10.70
CA ASP A 436 -14.48 31.03 11.46
C ASP A 436 -15.72 31.71 10.84
N VAL A 437 -16.89 31.48 11.41
CA VAL A 437 -18.06 32.33 11.23
C VAL A 437 -17.88 33.61 12.08
N LEU A 438 -18.02 34.77 11.44
CA LEU A 438 -17.93 36.11 12.02
C LEU A 438 -16.58 36.47 12.65
N VAL A 439 -15.46 36.16 11.97
CA VAL A 439 -14.10 36.58 12.41
C VAL A 439 -13.98 38.10 12.63
N SER A 440 -13.08 38.52 13.52
CA SER A 440 -12.83 39.95 13.73
C SER A 440 -11.92 40.53 12.63
N LEU A 441 -12.12 41.79 12.25
CA LEU A 441 -11.26 42.47 11.27
C LEU A 441 -9.89 42.78 11.92
N PRO A 442 -8.78 42.23 11.40
CA PRO A 442 -7.47 42.46 11.99
C PRO A 442 -6.93 43.85 11.67
N GLN A 443 -6.11 44.39 12.57
CA GLN A 443 -5.55 45.73 12.42
C GLN A 443 -4.64 45.81 11.18
N GLY A 444 -5.01 46.67 10.22
CA GLY A 444 -4.28 46.85 8.95
C GLY A 444 -4.42 45.69 7.96
N GLY A 445 -5.27 44.70 8.27
CA GLY A 445 -5.58 43.58 7.39
C GLY A 445 -7.01 43.65 6.86
N TYR A 446 -7.52 42.50 6.41
CA TYR A 446 -8.82 42.37 5.76
C TYR A 446 -9.50 41.04 6.10
N ILE A 447 -10.76 40.90 5.71
CA ILE A 447 -11.55 39.68 5.79
C ILE A 447 -11.95 39.27 4.37
N LEU A 448 -11.85 37.98 4.06
CA LEU A 448 -12.58 37.38 2.95
C LEU A 448 -13.76 36.60 3.52
N SER A 449 -14.95 36.86 3.01
CA SER A 449 -16.23 36.35 3.52
C SER A 449 -17.03 35.74 2.39
N GLY A 450 -17.29 34.43 2.48
CA GLY A 450 -17.96 33.65 1.45
C GLY A 450 -19.31 33.12 1.92
N HIS A 451 -20.28 32.95 1.02
CA HIS A 451 -21.57 32.31 1.28
C HIS A 451 -21.77 31.15 0.30
N SER A 452 -22.44 30.08 0.72
CA SER A 452 -22.70 28.89 -0.13
C SER A 452 -21.42 28.40 -0.82
N ALA A 453 -21.33 28.34 -2.15
CA ALA A 453 -20.15 27.84 -2.85
C ALA A 453 -18.85 28.61 -2.49
N ALA A 454 -18.93 29.92 -2.25
CA ALA A 454 -17.79 30.71 -1.82
C ALA A 454 -17.41 30.46 -0.34
N ALA A 455 -18.38 30.09 0.52
CA ALA A 455 -18.09 29.65 1.88
C ALA A 455 -17.38 28.29 1.85
N THR A 456 -17.90 27.34 1.07
CA THR A 456 -17.27 26.04 0.81
C THR A 456 -15.86 26.21 0.26
N PHE A 457 -15.65 27.15 -0.69
CA PHE A 457 -14.30 27.44 -1.17
C PHE A 457 -13.35 27.88 -0.04
N ILE A 458 -13.79 28.82 0.82
CA ILE A 458 -12.97 29.23 1.96
C ILE A 458 -12.72 28.02 2.86
N ILE A 459 -13.74 27.24 3.21
CA ILE A 459 -13.67 26.06 4.09
C ILE A 459 -12.67 25.02 3.57
N ASP A 460 -12.75 24.68 2.30
CA ASP A 460 -11.99 23.57 1.72
C ASP A 460 -10.57 23.98 1.35
N TYR A 461 -10.38 25.23 0.90
CA TYR A 461 -9.13 25.61 0.21
C TYR A 461 -8.26 26.63 0.94
N ILE A 462 -8.82 27.47 1.82
CA ILE A 462 -8.04 28.48 2.56
C ILE A 462 -7.73 28.01 3.98
N GLN A 463 -6.48 28.12 4.41
CA GLN A 463 -6.02 27.62 5.70
C GLN A 463 -5.28 28.71 6.51
N LEU A 464 -5.14 28.51 7.82
CA LEU A 464 -4.30 29.37 8.65
C LEU A 464 -2.86 29.36 8.12
N ARG A 465 -2.21 30.52 8.17
CA ARG A 465 -0.88 30.82 7.61
C ARG A 465 -0.76 30.80 6.08
N ASP A 466 -1.82 30.48 5.34
CA ASP A 466 -1.79 30.70 3.89
C ASP A 466 -1.55 32.19 3.61
N LYS A 467 -0.77 32.49 2.58
CA LYS A 467 -0.61 33.85 2.07
C LYS A 467 -1.64 34.08 0.96
N ILE A 468 -2.46 35.10 1.14
CA ILE A 468 -3.47 35.52 0.19
C ILE A 468 -2.96 36.74 -0.56
N GLU A 469 -2.85 36.61 -1.88
CA GLU A 469 -2.60 37.74 -2.76
C GLU A 469 -3.85 38.03 -3.59
N ILE A 470 -4.23 39.31 -3.59
CA ILE A 470 -5.35 39.80 -4.39
C ILE A 470 -4.79 40.75 -5.44
N LYS A 471 -4.88 40.36 -6.70
CA LYS A 471 -4.40 41.17 -7.84
C LYS A 471 -5.45 41.15 -8.94
N ASP A 472 -5.82 42.33 -9.44
CA ASP A 472 -6.82 42.48 -10.51
C ASP A 472 -8.17 41.79 -10.21
N GLY A 473 -8.58 41.74 -8.94
CA GLY A 473 -9.80 41.07 -8.48
C GLY A 473 -9.70 39.54 -8.37
N LYS A 474 -8.53 38.97 -8.64
CA LYS A 474 -8.24 37.54 -8.51
C LYS A 474 -7.63 37.22 -7.16
N VAL A 475 -8.17 36.22 -6.45
CA VAL A 475 -7.65 35.75 -5.16
C VAL A 475 -6.77 34.52 -5.39
N SER A 476 -5.47 34.65 -5.10
CA SER A 476 -4.50 33.57 -5.18
C SER A 476 -4.04 33.18 -3.78
N ILE A 477 -4.08 31.89 -3.48
CA ILE A 477 -3.68 31.32 -2.19
C ILE A 477 -2.33 30.63 -2.39
N TYR A 478 -1.33 31.10 -1.67
CA TYR A 478 -0.02 30.50 -1.61
C TYR A 478 0.14 29.78 -0.28
N ARG A 479 0.67 28.57 -0.32
CA ARG A 479 0.88 27.73 0.86
C ARG A 479 2.36 27.55 1.13
N ASP A 480 2.70 27.61 2.41
CA ASP A 480 4.03 27.33 2.93
C ASP A 480 4.37 25.84 2.69
N LYS A 481 5.47 25.57 1.99
CA LYS A 481 5.91 24.21 1.67
C LYS A 481 6.21 23.38 2.91
N ASP A 482 6.73 23.99 3.98
CA ASP A 482 7.06 23.30 5.22
C ASP A 482 5.79 22.83 5.96
N MET A 483 4.70 23.60 5.87
CA MET A 483 3.39 23.22 6.43
C MET A 483 2.73 22.05 5.68
N ILE A 484 2.99 21.90 4.38
CA ILE A 484 2.50 20.75 3.60
C ILE A 484 3.23 19.47 4.07
N LEU A 485 4.56 19.54 4.18
CA LEU A 485 5.37 18.41 4.62
C LEU A 485 5.01 17.96 6.05
N TYR A 486 4.89 18.92 6.97
CA TYR A 486 4.47 18.67 8.36
C TYR A 486 3.11 17.97 8.45
N ARG A 487 2.14 18.38 7.62
CA ARG A 487 0.81 17.74 7.60
C ARG A 487 0.84 16.34 7.04
N ASN A 488 1.55 16.13 5.93
CA ASN A 488 1.70 14.80 5.35
C ASN A 488 2.29 13.82 6.37
N ILE A 489 3.23 14.28 7.20
CA ILE A 489 3.83 13.48 8.25
C ILE A 489 2.85 13.21 9.41
N ILE A 490 2.04 14.20 9.82
CA ILE A 490 0.97 13.97 10.80
C ILE A 490 -0.05 12.96 10.27
N ASP A 491 -0.47 13.09 9.02
CA ASP A 491 -1.44 12.20 8.39
C ASP A 491 -0.88 10.77 8.30
N LEU A 492 0.39 10.64 7.88
CA LEU A 492 1.10 9.36 7.86
C LEU A 492 1.22 8.74 9.26
N ARG A 493 1.63 9.53 10.25
CA ARG A 493 1.69 9.11 11.66
C ARG A 493 0.33 8.64 12.16
N ASN A 494 -0.74 9.37 11.86
CA ASN A 494 -2.10 9.01 12.25
C ASN A 494 -2.58 7.73 11.57
N GLN A 495 -2.23 7.53 10.29
CA GLN A 495 -2.48 6.30 9.55
C GLN A 495 -1.77 5.11 10.20
N ILE A 496 -0.49 5.25 10.56
CA ILE A 496 0.27 4.19 11.24
C ILE A 496 -0.32 3.89 12.62
N VAL A 497 -0.72 4.90 13.39
CA VAL A 497 -1.38 4.67 14.67
C VAL A 497 -2.71 3.94 14.52
N LEU A 498 -3.49 4.24 13.49
CA LEU A 498 -4.69 3.47 13.18
C LEU A 498 -4.35 2.00 12.90
N GLU A 499 -3.30 1.75 12.13
CA GLU A 499 -2.82 0.40 11.81
C GLU A 499 -2.31 -0.36 13.05
N ILE A 500 -1.54 0.29 13.93
CA ILE A 500 -1.11 -0.26 15.23
C ILE A 500 -2.34 -0.67 16.04
N ASN A 501 -3.33 0.22 16.17
CA ASN A 501 -4.55 -0.05 16.93
C ASN A 501 -5.36 -1.20 16.33
N GLN A 502 -5.41 -1.30 15.00
CA GLN A 502 -6.06 -2.42 14.31
C GLN A 502 -5.33 -3.74 14.60
N ALA A 503 -4.00 -3.74 14.58
CA ALA A 503 -3.21 -4.93 14.89
C ALA A 503 -3.40 -5.37 16.36
N ILE A 504 -3.40 -4.43 17.31
CA ILE A 504 -3.67 -4.69 18.74
C ILE A 504 -5.08 -5.27 18.92
N THR A 505 -6.07 -4.67 18.26
CA THR A 505 -7.47 -5.13 18.33
C THR A 505 -7.62 -6.56 17.80
N LYS A 506 -6.85 -6.90 16.77
CA LYS A 506 -6.79 -8.26 16.19
C LYS A 506 -5.88 -9.22 17.00
N GLN A 507 -5.20 -8.73 18.03
CA GLN A 507 -4.22 -9.47 18.83
C GLN A 507 -3.11 -10.11 17.99
N ILE A 508 -2.63 -9.37 16.97
CA ILE A 508 -1.47 -9.78 16.17
C ILE A 508 -0.20 -9.51 16.99
N PRO A 509 0.70 -10.48 17.17
CA PRO A 509 1.90 -10.30 17.96
C PRO A 509 2.96 -9.49 17.20
N HIS A 510 3.19 -8.25 17.66
CA HIS A 510 4.31 -7.41 17.22
C HIS A 510 5.08 -6.89 18.45
N ASP A 511 6.27 -6.34 18.24
CA ASP A 511 7.03 -5.63 19.28
C ASP A 511 6.41 -4.24 19.54
N TYR A 512 5.28 -4.23 20.24
CA TYR A 512 4.55 -3.01 20.56
C TYR A 512 5.28 -2.10 21.55
N ASP A 513 6.23 -2.63 22.31
CA ASP A 513 7.06 -1.82 23.22
C ASP A 513 7.99 -0.93 22.40
N TYR A 514 8.69 -1.52 21.44
CA TYR A 514 9.59 -0.76 20.58
C TYR A 514 8.84 0.14 19.59
N ILE A 515 7.70 -0.32 19.04
CA ILE A 515 6.80 0.54 18.24
C ILE A 515 6.37 1.77 19.05
N ARG A 516 6.00 1.61 20.33
CA ARG A 516 5.62 2.72 21.21
C ARG A 516 6.79 3.67 21.46
N GLU A 517 8.00 3.16 21.67
CA GLU A 517 9.20 3.97 21.83
C GLU A 517 9.45 4.86 20.60
N LEU A 518 9.41 4.27 19.40
CA LEU A 518 9.60 4.98 18.13
C LEU A 518 8.51 6.02 17.90
N LEU A 519 7.25 5.68 18.18
CA LEU A 519 6.13 6.61 18.03
C LEU A 519 6.25 7.80 19.01
N ASN A 520 6.71 7.57 20.24
CA ASN A 520 6.98 8.64 21.20
C ASN A 520 8.07 9.58 20.70
N LYS A 521 9.14 9.06 20.06
CA LYS A 521 10.17 9.89 19.42
C LYS A 521 9.60 10.74 18.29
N VAL A 522 8.69 10.20 17.48
CA VAL A 522 7.99 10.96 16.44
C VAL A 522 7.13 12.07 17.07
N ASP A 523 6.35 11.76 18.10
CA ASP A 523 5.45 12.73 18.74
C ASP A 523 6.24 13.87 19.43
N GLN A 524 7.40 13.55 20.02
CA GLN A 524 8.34 14.54 20.57
C GLN A 524 8.89 15.46 19.48
N ALA A 525 9.32 14.88 18.34
CA ALA A 525 9.81 15.64 17.20
C ALA A 525 8.73 16.58 16.60
N LEU A 526 7.46 16.17 16.60
CA LEU A 526 6.34 16.96 16.08
C LEU A 526 5.89 18.11 17.00
N THR A 527 6.08 18.00 18.32
CA THR A 527 5.47 18.93 19.30
C THR A 527 6.31 20.16 19.65
N ASN A 528 7.48 20.35 19.01
CA ASN A 528 8.40 21.48 19.27
C ASN A 528 8.74 21.65 20.76
N ASP A 529 9.08 20.56 21.45
CA ASP A 529 9.68 20.67 22.77
C ASP A 529 11.05 21.38 22.64
N LEU A 530 11.16 22.55 23.29
CA LEU A 530 12.35 23.40 23.27
C LEU A 530 13.58 22.72 23.91
N SER A 531 13.39 21.65 24.69
CA SER A 531 14.46 20.81 25.24
C SER A 531 15.07 19.91 24.15
N PHE A 532 14.25 19.24 23.35
CA PHE A 532 14.68 18.42 22.21
C PHE A 532 15.27 19.28 21.08
N GLN A 533 14.73 20.48 20.84
CA GLN A 533 15.34 21.44 19.90
C GLN A 533 16.73 21.92 20.33
N LYS A 534 17.09 21.86 21.63
CA LYS A 534 18.43 22.24 22.11
C LYS A 534 19.48 21.19 21.78
N ASP A 535 19.11 19.91 21.85
CA ASP A 535 19.94 18.79 21.39
C ASP A 535 19.96 18.70 19.85
N LEU A 536 18.91 19.17 19.18
CA LEU A 536 18.87 19.32 17.73
C LEU A 536 19.51 20.63 17.23
N LEU A 537 19.81 21.60 18.08
CA LEU A 537 20.46 22.87 17.69
C LEU A 537 21.94 22.68 17.35
N SER A 538 22.52 21.50 17.59
CA SER A 538 23.75 21.04 16.93
C SER A 538 23.53 20.50 15.51
N TYR A 539 22.27 20.27 15.10
CA TYR A 539 21.86 19.75 13.80
C TYR A 539 21.02 20.78 13.03
N GLN A 540 21.71 21.55 12.19
CA GLN A 540 21.10 22.57 11.34
C GLN A 540 20.02 21.99 10.37
N THR A 541 18.85 22.66 10.32
CA THR A 541 17.70 22.65 9.35
C THR A 541 16.44 21.82 9.70
N ASN A 542 15.24 22.34 9.33
CA ASN A 542 13.93 21.66 9.46
C ASN A 542 13.87 20.32 8.69
N GLU A 543 14.68 20.19 7.63
CA GLU A 543 14.75 19.01 6.75
C GLU A 543 15.17 17.75 7.52
N LYS A 544 16.12 17.86 8.46
CA LYS A 544 16.63 16.72 9.25
C LYS A 544 15.63 16.15 10.26
N VAL A 545 14.71 16.98 10.77
CA VAL A 545 13.63 16.52 11.66
C VAL A 545 12.68 15.62 10.89
N TYR A 546 12.34 16.01 9.66
CA TYR A 546 11.43 15.24 8.82
C TYR A 546 12.04 13.91 8.38
N ASP A 547 13.33 13.90 8.05
CA ASP A 547 14.05 12.65 7.74
C ASP A 547 14.02 11.69 8.93
N PHE A 548 14.35 12.17 10.14
CA PHE A 548 14.26 11.36 11.36
C PHE A 548 12.85 10.80 11.61
N ILE A 549 11.82 11.63 11.44
CA ILE A 549 10.43 11.17 11.60
C ILE A 549 10.11 10.11 10.55
N ASN A 550 10.46 10.33 9.28
CA ASN A 550 10.22 9.36 8.21
C ASN A 550 10.95 8.04 8.45
N GLU A 551 12.18 8.07 8.97
CA GLU A 551 12.93 6.89 9.37
C GLU A 551 12.20 6.12 10.48
N CYS A 552 11.78 6.80 11.56
CA CYS A 552 11.03 6.17 12.64
C CYS A 552 9.72 5.54 12.14
N LEU A 553 8.97 6.27 11.30
CA LEU A 553 7.71 5.77 10.73
C LEU A 553 7.94 4.58 9.79
N THR A 554 9.03 4.57 9.01
CA THR A 554 9.45 3.43 8.18
C THR A 554 9.80 2.23 9.06
N PHE A 555 10.51 2.46 10.17
CA PHE A 555 10.87 1.41 11.11
C PHE A 555 9.65 0.78 11.76
N ILE A 556 8.71 1.61 12.22
CA ILE A 556 7.42 1.15 12.73
C ILE A 556 6.68 0.34 11.66
N LYS A 557 6.70 0.80 10.40
CA LYS A 557 6.03 0.08 9.31
C LYS A 557 6.64 -1.30 9.06
N ALA A 558 7.96 -1.42 9.15
CA ALA A 558 8.64 -2.70 9.08
C ALA A 558 8.19 -3.63 10.21
N LEU A 559 8.19 -3.17 11.47
CA LEU A 559 7.77 -3.93 12.66
C LEU A 559 6.30 -4.40 12.62
N LEU A 560 5.47 -3.74 11.81
CA LEU A 560 4.07 -4.10 11.60
C LEU A 560 3.86 -5.15 10.50
N ILE A 561 4.92 -5.66 9.87
CA ILE A 561 4.83 -6.76 8.91
C ILE A 561 4.70 -8.07 9.69
N ASP A 562 3.56 -8.75 9.53
CA ASP A 562 3.34 -10.09 10.10
C ASP A 562 4.09 -11.13 9.27
N SER A 563 5.37 -11.33 9.60
CA SER A 563 6.22 -12.33 8.95
C SER A 563 5.77 -13.74 9.34
N LYS A 564 5.60 -14.61 8.33
CA LYS A 564 5.33 -16.04 8.55
C LYS A 564 6.60 -16.85 8.44
N VAL A 565 6.77 -17.85 9.32
CA VAL A 565 7.99 -18.68 9.39
C VAL A 565 8.32 -19.34 8.03
N TYR A 566 7.29 -19.78 7.33
CA TYR A 566 7.36 -20.58 6.09
C TYR A 566 7.28 -19.78 4.79
N ASN A 567 7.07 -18.47 4.85
CA ASN A 567 7.03 -17.66 3.63
C ASN A 567 8.41 -17.59 2.98
N ALA A 568 8.46 -17.71 1.66
CA ALA A 568 9.69 -17.48 0.92
C ALA A 568 9.95 -15.98 0.79
N ARG A 569 11.17 -15.58 1.15
CA ARG A 569 11.69 -14.21 1.11
C ARG A 569 12.95 -14.24 0.26
N GLY A 570 12.74 -14.00 -1.01
CA GLY A 570 13.78 -14.02 -2.03
C GLY A 570 14.45 -12.68 -2.24
N MET A 571 15.64 -12.72 -2.82
CA MET A 571 16.30 -11.55 -3.38
C MET A 571 17.04 -11.94 -4.66
N TRP A 572 16.78 -11.21 -5.75
CA TRP A 572 17.67 -11.24 -6.91
C TRP A 572 19.02 -10.64 -6.48
N TYR A 573 20.05 -11.45 -6.55
CA TYR A 573 21.36 -11.14 -6.01
C TYR A 573 22.38 -11.03 -7.13
N TYR A 574 22.96 -9.85 -7.26
CA TYR A 574 24.06 -9.59 -8.18
C TYR A 574 25.40 -9.74 -7.44
N PRO A 575 26.36 -10.52 -7.92
CA PRO A 575 27.66 -10.56 -7.26
C PRO A 575 28.45 -9.25 -7.37
N PHE A 576 29.36 -9.04 -6.43
CA PHE A 576 30.33 -7.94 -6.36
C PHE A 576 29.70 -6.55 -6.23
N GLY A 577 29.04 -6.33 -5.09
CA GLY A 577 28.35 -5.08 -4.76
C GLY A 577 29.23 -3.83 -4.69
N GLY A 578 30.51 -3.99 -4.39
CA GLY A 578 31.51 -2.92 -4.44
C GLY A 578 31.45 -1.94 -3.25
N SER A 579 30.72 -2.27 -2.17
CA SER A 579 30.77 -1.55 -0.90
C SER A 579 31.15 -2.49 0.24
N ILE A 580 31.65 -1.95 1.36
CA ILE A 580 32.04 -2.76 2.52
C ILE A 580 30.85 -3.54 3.12
N ASP A 581 29.65 -2.97 3.02
CA ASP A 581 28.39 -3.57 3.50
C ASP A 581 27.75 -4.57 2.52
N TYR A 582 28.42 -4.79 1.38
CA TYR A 582 27.99 -5.66 0.27
C TYR A 582 29.22 -6.05 -0.56
N ASP A 583 30.12 -6.79 0.07
CA ASP A 583 31.31 -7.37 -0.52
C ASP A 583 31.26 -8.89 -0.42
N ASP A 584 31.50 -9.57 -1.52
CA ASP A 584 31.55 -11.03 -1.66
C ASP A 584 32.76 -11.47 -2.51
N THR A 585 33.81 -10.66 -2.51
CA THR A 585 35.10 -10.95 -3.16
C THR A 585 36.06 -11.77 -2.27
N SER A 586 35.61 -12.18 -1.08
CA SER A 586 36.34 -13.05 -0.14
C SER A 586 35.40 -13.95 0.65
N LEU A 587 35.94 -14.98 1.31
CA LEU A 587 35.14 -15.85 2.21
C LEU A 587 34.41 -15.06 3.30
N GLU A 588 35.11 -14.13 3.96
CA GLU A 588 34.51 -13.34 5.05
C GLU A 588 33.49 -12.33 4.52
N GLY A 589 33.70 -11.76 3.34
CA GLY A 589 32.69 -10.94 2.66
C GLY A 589 31.41 -11.73 2.37
N VAL A 590 31.55 -12.94 1.79
CA VAL A 590 30.42 -13.85 1.54
C VAL A 590 29.65 -14.15 2.82
N LYS A 591 30.33 -14.53 3.91
CA LYS A 591 29.70 -14.79 5.20
C LYS A 591 28.99 -13.57 5.78
N THR A 592 29.62 -12.39 5.70
CA THR A 592 29.07 -11.13 6.22
C THR A 592 27.79 -10.76 5.47
N THR A 593 27.84 -10.82 4.13
CA THR A 593 26.70 -10.53 3.27
C THR A 593 25.55 -11.53 3.48
N LEU A 594 25.83 -12.83 3.55
CA LEU A 594 24.81 -13.85 3.81
C LEU A 594 24.23 -13.75 5.22
N THR A 595 25.04 -13.41 6.23
CA THR A 595 24.55 -13.15 7.59
C THR A 595 23.62 -11.95 7.59
N LYS A 596 23.96 -10.86 6.88
CA LYS A 596 23.07 -9.71 6.73
C LYS A 596 21.73 -10.10 6.09
N LEU A 597 21.76 -10.87 5.00
CA LEU A 597 20.55 -11.40 4.35
C LEU A 597 19.72 -12.24 5.33
N GLN A 598 20.35 -13.18 6.05
CA GLN A 598 19.69 -14.00 7.06
C GLN A 598 19.04 -13.14 8.15
N THR A 599 19.76 -12.12 8.66
CA THR A 599 19.21 -11.21 9.67
C THR A 599 18.04 -10.42 9.13
N MET A 600 17.97 -10.09 7.84
CA MET A 600 16.79 -9.44 7.25
C MET A 600 15.62 -10.39 7.05
N GLY A 601 15.80 -11.69 7.34
CA GLY A 601 14.81 -12.75 7.13
C GLY A 601 14.82 -13.35 5.72
N ILE A 602 15.77 -12.96 4.86
CA ILE A 602 15.92 -13.53 3.53
C ILE A 602 16.36 -14.98 3.67
N ASN A 603 15.56 -15.89 3.11
CA ASN A 603 15.77 -17.34 3.16
C ASN A 603 15.96 -17.95 1.75
N GLU A 604 15.95 -17.10 0.72
CA GLU A 604 16.20 -17.47 -0.67
C GLU A 604 17.01 -16.39 -1.39
N VAL A 605 18.05 -16.82 -2.11
CA VAL A 605 18.91 -15.95 -2.91
C VAL A 605 18.91 -16.46 -4.35
N ILE A 606 18.54 -15.58 -5.28
CA ILE A 606 18.53 -15.86 -6.72
C ILE A 606 19.78 -15.21 -7.32
N ILE A 607 20.87 -15.99 -7.36
CA ILE A 607 22.21 -15.47 -7.67
C ILE A 607 22.46 -15.38 -9.17
N ASP A 608 22.80 -14.18 -9.65
CA ASP A 608 23.28 -13.97 -11.02
C ASP A 608 24.58 -14.73 -11.24
N LEU A 609 24.54 -15.65 -12.20
CA LEU A 609 25.71 -16.44 -12.59
C LEU A 609 26.69 -15.63 -13.45
N PHE A 610 26.32 -14.40 -13.82
CA PHE A 610 27.12 -13.53 -14.68
C PHE A 610 27.50 -12.22 -13.99
N TYR A 611 28.67 -11.72 -14.34
CA TYR A 611 29.07 -10.33 -14.12
C TYR A 611 29.39 -9.67 -15.47
N GLY A 612 28.43 -8.92 -15.99
CA GLY A 612 28.44 -8.44 -17.38
C GLY A 612 28.29 -9.61 -18.36
N ASP A 613 29.26 -9.75 -19.27
CA ASP A 613 29.32 -10.82 -20.28
C ASP A 613 30.14 -12.03 -19.81
N TYR A 614 30.51 -12.08 -18.53
CA TYR A 614 31.40 -13.11 -18.00
C TYR A 614 30.70 -13.99 -16.99
N ILE A 615 30.92 -15.29 -17.06
CA ILE A 615 30.36 -16.25 -16.12
C ILE A 615 31.24 -16.38 -14.88
N LEU A 616 30.62 -16.69 -13.74
CA LEU A 616 31.27 -16.65 -12.42
C LEU A 616 31.87 -17.99 -11.97
N TYR A 617 32.24 -18.83 -12.94
CA TYR A 617 32.96 -20.08 -12.72
C TYR A 617 33.73 -20.50 -13.98
N ASP A 618 34.52 -21.56 -13.89
CA ASP A 618 35.16 -22.17 -15.06
C ASP A 618 34.13 -22.92 -15.91
N SER A 619 33.59 -22.28 -16.95
CA SER A 619 32.63 -22.88 -17.90
C SER A 619 33.31 -23.41 -19.17
N LYS A 620 32.75 -24.47 -19.77
CA LYS A 620 33.12 -24.96 -21.10
C LYS A 620 32.51 -24.13 -22.23
N ILE A 621 31.49 -23.32 -21.93
CA ILE A 621 30.66 -22.60 -22.91
C ILE A 621 30.93 -21.10 -22.81
N TYR A 622 30.87 -20.54 -21.60
CA TYR A 622 31.02 -19.12 -21.36
C TYR A 622 32.43 -18.75 -20.89
N LYS A 623 32.84 -17.52 -21.20
CA LYS A 623 34.12 -17.00 -20.75
C LYS A 623 34.06 -16.63 -19.26
N LYS A 624 34.97 -17.21 -18.46
CA LYS A 624 35.09 -16.90 -17.03
C LYS A 624 35.44 -15.42 -16.78
N TYR A 625 34.89 -14.85 -15.70
CA TYR A 625 35.30 -13.57 -15.15
C TYR A 625 36.70 -13.65 -14.54
N ALA A 626 37.71 -13.14 -15.27
CA ALA A 626 39.12 -13.29 -14.92
C ALA A 626 39.52 -12.86 -13.49
N PRO A 627 38.94 -11.79 -12.89
CA PRO A 627 39.27 -11.40 -11.53
C PRO A 627 38.98 -12.46 -10.45
N LEU A 628 38.12 -13.44 -10.71
CA LEU A 628 37.89 -14.55 -9.77
C LEU A 628 39.18 -15.29 -9.38
N ASP A 629 40.14 -15.40 -10.30
CA ASP A 629 41.44 -16.05 -10.05
C ASP A 629 42.31 -15.28 -9.04
N THR A 630 41.90 -14.07 -8.64
CA THR A 630 42.59 -13.23 -7.65
C THR A 630 41.90 -13.20 -6.28
N TYR A 631 40.65 -13.68 -6.19
CA TYR A 631 39.86 -13.69 -4.97
C TYR A 631 40.12 -14.96 -4.16
N ASP A 632 40.23 -14.84 -2.84
CA ASP A 632 40.49 -15.97 -1.94
C ASP A 632 39.24 -16.32 -1.12
N TYR A 633 38.64 -17.46 -1.45
CA TYR A 633 37.49 -18.01 -0.75
C TYR A 633 37.90 -19.10 0.26
N GLY A 634 39.15 -19.10 0.71
CA GLY A 634 39.64 -20.01 1.76
C GLY A 634 39.62 -21.46 1.31
N GLU A 635 38.85 -22.30 2.00
CA GLU A 635 38.76 -23.74 1.68
C GLU A 635 38.18 -24.03 0.28
N TYR A 636 37.49 -23.05 -0.32
CA TYR A 636 36.91 -23.14 -1.66
C TYR A 636 37.87 -22.66 -2.78
N GLY A 637 39.04 -22.14 -2.43
CA GLY A 637 40.01 -21.59 -3.39
C GLY A 637 39.45 -20.38 -4.15
N HIS A 638 39.40 -20.46 -5.48
CA HIS A 638 38.90 -19.40 -6.36
C HIS A 638 37.45 -19.66 -6.86
N ASP A 639 36.77 -20.67 -6.33
CA ASP A 639 35.43 -21.07 -6.75
C ASP A 639 34.35 -20.31 -5.97
N TYR A 640 34.04 -19.10 -6.43
CA TYR A 640 33.06 -18.21 -5.81
C TYR A 640 31.69 -18.88 -5.61
N LEU A 641 31.14 -19.51 -6.65
CA LEU A 641 29.80 -20.13 -6.55
C LEU A 641 29.79 -21.27 -5.54
N ARG A 642 30.84 -22.10 -5.48
CA ARG A 642 30.93 -23.15 -4.45
C ARG A 642 30.99 -22.55 -3.05
N CYS A 643 31.78 -21.49 -2.85
CA CYS A 643 31.84 -20.77 -1.57
C CYS A 643 30.46 -20.23 -1.19
N PHE A 644 29.83 -19.47 -2.09
CA PHE A 644 28.56 -18.81 -1.82
C PHE A 644 27.45 -19.81 -1.47
N ILE A 645 27.27 -20.87 -2.28
CA ILE A 645 26.27 -21.91 -2.04
C ILE A 645 26.52 -22.60 -0.69
N SER A 646 27.76 -23.01 -0.45
CA SER A 646 28.10 -23.77 0.78
C SER A 646 27.91 -22.93 2.05
N GLU A 647 28.29 -21.64 2.03
CA GLU A 647 28.07 -20.75 3.17
C GLU A 647 26.58 -20.37 3.35
N ALA A 648 25.83 -20.23 2.25
CA ALA A 648 24.38 -19.95 2.32
C ALA A 648 23.62 -21.14 2.94
N HIS A 649 23.96 -22.37 2.55
CA HIS A 649 23.39 -23.59 3.12
C HIS A 649 23.66 -23.72 4.63
N LYS A 650 24.84 -23.30 5.12
CA LYS A 650 25.14 -23.25 6.57
C LYS A 650 24.20 -22.31 7.34
N LEU A 651 23.64 -21.31 6.66
CA LEU A 651 22.68 -20.35 7.20
C LEU A 651 21.22 -20.68 6.85
N ASN A 652 20.95 -21.88 6.30
CA ASN A 652 19.63 -22.31 5.85
C ASN A 652 19.00 -21.39 4.78
N ILE A 653 19.83 -20.79 3.93
CA ILE A 653 19.40 -19.97 2.78
C ILE A 653 19.43 -20.83 1.52
N CYS A 654 18.31 -20.92 0.81
CA CYS A 654 18.27 -21.56 -0.50
C CYS A 654 18.97 -20.71 -1.56
N VAL A 655 19.71 -21.34 -2.45
CA VAL A 655 20.39 -20.68 -3.56
C VAL A 655 19.81 -21.15 -4.90
N ASN A 656 19.23 -20.19 -5.62
CA ASN A 656 18.60 -20.37 -6.92
C ASN A 656 19.53 -19.84 -8.02
N ALA A 657 19.78 -20.66 -9.05
CA ALA A 657 20.63 -20.28 -10.16
C ALA A 657 19.87 -19.36 -11.12
N PHE A 658 20.26 -18.08 -11.22
CA PHE A 658 19.59 -17.11 -12.10
C PHE A 658 20.08 -17.24 -13.55
N THR A 659 19.25 -17.84 -14.40
CA THR A 659 19.63 -18.17 -15.78
C THR A 659 19.01 -17.18 -16.77
N GLN A 660 19.72 -16.08 -17.06
CA GLN A 660 19.38 -15.10 -18.11
C GLN A 660 19.49 -15.73 -19.52
N THR A 661 18.64 -16.70 -19.82
CA THR A 661 18.91 -17.82 -20.74
C THR A 661 19.01 -17.41 -22.20
N PHE A 662 18.11 -16.55 -22.69
CA PHE A 662 18.19 -16.07 -24.07
C PHE A 662 18.90 -14.73 -24.22
N ALA A 663 19.33 -14.12 -23.12
CA ALA A 663 20.19 -12.96 -23.23
C ALA A 663 21.56 -13.41 -23.74
N GLU A 664 22.07 -12.69 -24.72
CA GLU A 664 23.44 -12.90 -25.16
C GLU A 664 24.44 -12.58 -24.04
N LYS A 665 25.37 -13.50 -23.81
CA LYS A 665 26.47 -13.39 -22.84
C LYS A 665 27.84 -13.66 -23.47
N ILE A 666 27.91 -13.93 -24.77
CA ILE A 666 29.17 -14.22 -25.46
C ILE A 666 29.30 -13.28 -26.65
N SER A 667 30.01 -12.17 -26.44
CA SER A 667 30.14 -11.09 -27.43
C SER A 667 30.80 -11.56 -28.74
N SER A 668 31.71 -12.53 -28.69
CA SER A 668 32.35 -13.10 -29.90
C SER A 668 31.40 -13.95 -30.76
N LEU A 669 30.39 -14.60 -30.16
CA LEU A 669 29.44 -15.42 -30.93
C LEU A 669 28.65 -14.58 -31.93
N LYS A 670 28.44 -13.29 -31.68
CA LYS A 670 27.76 -12.41 -32.64
C LYS A 670 28.51 -12.27 -33.95
N GLU A 671 29.83 -12.23 -33.89
CA GLU A 671 30.69 -12.08 -35.06
C GLU A 671 30.89 -13.41 -35.77
N GLU A 672 31.04 -14.49 -34.99
CA GLU A 672 31.32 -15.84 -35.50
C GLU A 672 30.06 -16.58 -35.99
N HIS A 673 28.94 -16.37 -35.29
CA HIS A 673 27.65 -17.05 -35.48
C HIS A 673 26.47 -16.07 -35.43
N PRO A 674 26.40 -15.07 -36.33
CA PRO A 674 25.29 -14.12 -36.36
C PRO A 674 23.92 -14.78 -36.55
N GLU A 675 23.87 -15.98 -37.12
CA GLU A 675 22.66 -16.81 -37.29
C GLU A 675 22.10 -17.39 -35.98
N TYR A 676 22.82 -17.27 -34.85
CA TYR A 676 22.33 -17.68 -33.53
C TYR A 676 21.48 -16.62 -32.86
N PHE A 677 21.37 -15.42 -33.44
CA PHE A 677 20.69 -14.28 -32.81
C PHE A 677 19.45 -13.88 -33.59
N GLN A 678 18.40 -13.51 -32.85
CA GLN A 678 17.15 -13.05 -33.43
C GLN A 678 17.35 -11.77 -34.24
N ILE A 679 16.72 -11.74 -35.41
CA ILE A 679 16.48 -10.53 -36.19
C ILE A 679 14.98 -10.30 -36.34
N ASP A 680 14.59 -9.03 -36.47
CA ASP A 680 13.20 -8.65 -36.68
C ASP A 680 12.72 -8.86 -38.12
N PHE A 681 11.44 -8.61 -38.34
CA PHE A 681 10.80 -8.63 -39.65
C PHE A 681 11.50 -7.75 -40.69
N SER A 682 12.11 -6.61 -40.28
CA SER A 682 12.87 -5.74 -41.18
C SER A 682 14.27 -6.27 -41.50
N GLY A 683 14.75 -7.28 -40.77
CA GLY A 683 16.11 -7.82 -40.83
C GLY A 683 17.10 -7.08 -39.93
N GLY A 684 16.61 -6.18 -39.08
CA GLY A 684 17.38 -5.46 -38.08
C GLY A 684 17.45 -6.19 -36.74
N LYS A 685 18.09 -5.55 -35.76
CA LYS A 685 18.10 -6.04 -34.38
C LYS A 685 16.69 -6.00 -33.80
N SER A 686 16.27 -7.10 -33.18
CA SER A 686 14.93 -7.35 -32.60
C SER A 686 14.44 -6.43 -31.47
N MET A 687 15.03 -5.24 -31.29
CA MET A 687 14.75 -4.21 -30.28
C MET A 687 15.53 -4.35 -28.95
N GLY A 688 15.89 -3.21 -28.37
CA GLY A 688 16.58 -3.10 -27.07
C GLY A 688 18.11 -3.13 -27.14
N SER A 689 18.77 -3.01 -25.98
CA SER A 689 20.22 -3.15 -25.84
C SER A 689 20.69 -4.61 -25.85
N ILE A 690 19.83 -5.54 -25.42
CA ILE A 690 20.11 -6.98 -25.34
C ILE A 690 19.96 -7.63 -26.72
N TYR A 691 20.87 -8.55 -27.07
CA TYR A 691 20.70 -9.47 -28.19
C TYR A 691 20.09 -10.77 -27.68
N TYR A 692 19.13 -11.31 -28.42
CA TYR A 692 18.42 -12.52 -28.03
C TYR A 692 18.88 -13.69 -28.87
N TYR A 693 19.15 -14.83 -28.23
CA TYR A 693 19.38 -16.09 -28.94
C TYR A 693 18.12 -16.52 -29.71
N ASP A 694 18.30 -17.05 -30.91
CA ASP A 694 17.21 -17.60 -31.73
C ASP A 694 16.88 -19.02 -31.29
N ILE A 695 15.84 -19.14 -30.48
CA ILE A 695 15.46 -20.42 -29.87
C ILE A 695 15.00 -21.47 -30.87
N CYS A 696 14.63 -21.08 -32.09
CA CYS A 696 14.25 -22.06 -33.10
C CYS A 696 15.47 -22.80 -33.69
N ASN A 697 16.70 -22.30 -33.44
CA ASN A 697 17.95 -22.90 -33.91
C ASN A 697 18.40 -24.07 -33.03
N ASP A 698 18.46 -25.27 -33.59
CA ASP A 698 18.79 -26.50 -32.84
C ASP A 698 20.19 -26.46 -32.23
N HIS A 699 21.15 -25.75 -32.84
CA HIS A 699 22.50 -25.59 -32.26
C HIS A 699 22.48 -24.72 -31.01
N VAL A 700 21.66 -23.67 -31.00
CA VAL A 700 21.46 -22.79 -29.86
C VAL A 700 20.76 -23.56 -28.73
N GLN A 701 19.68 -24.30 -29.04
CA GLN A 701 19.00 -25.15 -28.05
C GLN A 701 19.98 -26.12 -27.39
N LYS A 702 20.80 -26.80 -28.19
CA LYS A 702 21.80 -27.73 -27.67
C LYS A 702 22.83 -27.03 -26.78
N MET A 703 23.38 -25.90 -27.21
CA MET A 703 24.36 -25.14 -26.42
C MET A 703 23.80 -24.74 -25.06
N LEU A 704 22.55 -24.27 -25.01
CA LEU A 704 21.90 -23.88 -23.77
C LEU A 704 21.58 -25.09 -22.88
N LEU A 705 21.09 -26.21 -23.43
CA LEU A 705 20.88 -27.46 -22.67
C LEU A 705 22.18 -28.00 -22.07
N ASP A 706 23.28 -27.99 -22.84
CA ASP A 706 24.61 -28.38 -22.37
C ASP A 706 25.09 -27.46 -21.21
N TRP A 707 24.65 -26.20 -21.19
CA TRP A 707 24.95 -25.27 -20.09
C TRP A 707 24.13 -25.57 -18.82
N TYR A 708 22.82 -25.84 -18.95
CA TYR A 708 21.99 -26.29 -17.82
C TYR A 708 22.53 -27.59 -17.20
N GLU A 709 22.96 -28.54 -18.02
CA GLU A 709 23.65 -29.75 -17.55
C GLU A 709 24.95 -29.39 -16.82
N GLU A 710 25.76 -28.49 -17.38
CA GLU A 710 27.03 -28.09 -16.76
C GLU A 710 26.84 -27.50 -15.36
N ILE A 711 25.92 -26.56 -15.17
CA ILE A 711 25.73 -25.88 -13.88
C ILE A 711 25.25 -26.87 -12.80
N LEU A 712 24.32 -27.76 -13.14
CA LEU A 712 23.75 -28.73 -12.19
C LEU A 712 24.73 -29.86 -11.84
N LEU A 713 25.63 -30.23 -12.75
CA LEU A 713 26.66 -31.22 -12.45
C LEU A 713 27.81 -30.65 -11.61
N LYS A 714 27.99 -29.32 -11.59
CA LYS A 714 29.09 -28.64 -10.88
C LYS A 714 28.72 -28.12 -9.50
N TYR A 715 27.47 -27.68 -9.34
CA TYR A 715 27.03 -26.91 -8.19
C TYR A 715 25.73 -27.47 -7.62
N ASP A 716 25.65 -27.44 -6.30
CA ASP A 716 24.49 -27.95 -5.56
C ASP A 716 23.44 -26.84 -5.38
N PHE A 717 22.90 -26.33 -6.49
CA PHE A 717 21.80 -25.38 -6.46
C PHE A 717 20.52 -26.05 -5.95
N ASP A 718 19.72 -25.30 -5.20
CA ASP A 718 18.44 -25.78 -4.68
C ASP A 718 17.32 -25.59 -5.70
N LYS A 719 17.46 -24.52 -6.49
CA LYS A 719 16.52 -24.14 -7.54
C LYS A 719 17.25 -23.62 -8.78
N VAL A 720 16.54 -23.60 -9.90
CA VAL A 720 16.98 -22.91 -11.12
C VAL A 720 15.86 -21.99 -11.60
N GLU A 721 16.17 -20.70 -11.74
CA GLU A 721 15.23 -19.70 -12.20
C GLU A 721 15.47 -19.41 -13.68
N TYR A 722 14.41 -19.55 -14.47
CA TYR A 722 14.38 -19.03 -15.81
C TYR A 722 14.13 -17.53 -15.85
N ASP A 723 15.08 -16.78 -16.41
CA ASP A 723 14.86 -15.39 -16.82
C ASP A 723 15.22 -15.18 -18.28
N ILE A 724 14.58 -14.19 -18.89
CA ILE A 724 14.71 -13.84 -20.30
C ILE A 724 14.39 -15.07 -21.20
N ILE A 725 13.62 -16.05 -20.69
CA ILE A 725 13.13 -17.19 -21.48
C ILE A 725 11.89 -16.78 -22.31
N ARG A 726 12.11 -15.82 -23.21
CA ARG A 726 11.07 -15.16 -24.01
C ARG A 726 11.65 -14.51 -25.27
N TYR A 727 10.78 -14.19 -26.22
CA TYR A 727 11.17 -13.32 -27.35
C TYR A 727 11.29 -11.86 -26.88
N SER A 728 12.04 -11.03 -27.63
CA SER A 728 12.35 -9.65 -27.23
C SER A 728 11.12 -8.74 -27.11
N VAL A 729 10.29 -8.66 -28.15
CA VAL A 729 8.94 -8.09 -28.17
C VAL A 729 8.32 -8.40 -29.54
N SER A 730 7.03 -8.69 -29.59
CA SER A 730 6.27 -8.88 -30.82
C SER A 730 5.02 -8.01 -30.81
N ASN A 731 4.83 -7.25 -31.88
CA ASN A 731 3.54 -6.62 -32.17
C ASN A 731 2.72 -7.40 -33.21
N LEU A 732 3.22 -8.53 -33.72
CA LEU A 732 2.54 -9.29 -34.76
C LEU A 732 1.13 -9.76 -34.35
N PRO A 733 0.86 -10.13 -33.08
CA PRO A 733 -0.50 -10.47 -32.64
C PRO A 733 -1.52 -9.34 -32.79
N ASN A 734 -1.09 -8.07 -32.91
CA ASN A 734 -2.02 -6.96 -33.17
C ASN A 734 -2.57 -6.97 -34.61
N TYR A 735 -1.97 -7.78 -35.48
CA TYR A 735 -2.41 -8.01 -36.86
C TYR A 735 -3.10 -9.37 -37.04
N SER A 736 -3.54 -10.00 -35.95
CA SER A 736 -4.21 -11.31 -36.00
C SER A 736 -5.54 -11.28 -36.75
N ASP A 737 -6.23 -10.13 -36.78
CA ASP A 737 -7.60 -10.05 -37.30
C ASP A 737 -7.76 -9.29 -38.61
N VAL A 738 -6.65 -8.81 -39.18
CA VAL A 738 -6.64 -8.24 -40.53
C VAL A 738 -6.36 -9.34 -41.54
N GLU A 739 -6.86 -9.22 -42.77
CA GLU A 739 -6.52 -10.14 -43.88
C GLU A 739 -5.15 -9.81 -44.47
N VAL A 740 -4.91 -8.51 -44.70
CA VAL A 740 -3.64 -7.99 -45.24
C VAL A 740 -3.14 -6.86 -44.34
N ILE A 741 -1.84 -6.88 -44.01
CA ILE A 741 -1.18 -5.78 -43.28
C ILE A 741 -0.91 -4.63 -44.25
N SER A 742 -1.57 -3.49 -44.02
CA SER A 742 -1.49 -2.32 -44.90
C SER A 742 -0.13 -1.61 -44.87
N ASP A 743 0.59 -1.67 -43.74
CA ASP A 743 1.89 -1.04 -43.57
C ASP A 743 2.88 -2.01 -42.88
N PRO A 744 3.54 -2.90 -43.65
CA PRO A 744 4.47 -3.88 -43.12
C PRO A 744 5.71 -3.28 -42.45
N SER A 745 6.02 -2.00 -42.71
CA SER A 745 7.17 -1.32 -42.09
C SER A 745 7.03 -1.13 -40.58
N LYS A 746 5.80 -1.26 -40.06
CA LYS A 746 5.48 -1.18 -38.62
C LYS A 746 5.58 -2.50 -37.89
N ILE A 747 5.89 -3.61 -38.58
CA ILE A 747 6.02 -4.91 -37.93
C ILE A 747 7.33 -4.93 -37.13
N ILE A 748 7.20 -5.09 -35.82
CA ILE A 748 8.28 -5.26 -34.86
C ILE A 748 8.06 -6.65 -34.26
N ASP A 749 8.46 -7.67 -35.01
CA ASP A 749 8.31 -9.07 -34.65
C ASP A 749 9.65 -9.79 -34.86
N PRO A 750 10.15 -10.55 -33.88
CA PRO A 750 11.44 -11.23 -33.94
C PRO A 750 11.33 -12.66 -34.45
N GLY A 751 12.50 -13.28 -34.68
CA GLY A 751 12.63 -14.67 -35.09
C GLY A 751 12.76 -14.88 -36.60
N TYR A 752 13.09 -13.85 -37.38
CA TYR A 752 13.17 -13.93 -38.85
C TYR A 752 14.56 -14.31 -39.37
N THR A 753 15.35 -15.09 -38.62
CA THR A 753 16.61 -15.62 -39.15
C THR A 753 16.30 -16.58 -40.31
N THR A 754 17.25 -16.72 -41.24
CA THR A 754 17.10 -17.67 -42.35
C THR A 754 16.81 -19.08 -41.85
N TYR A 755 17.42 -19.49 -40.74
CA TYR A 755 17.20 -20.80 -40.13
C TYR A 755 15.73 -20.97 -39.71
N SER A 756 15.22 -20.02 -38.91
CA SER A 756 13.86 -20.08 -38.33
C SER A 756 12.77 -19.98 -39.39
N MET A 757 12.96 -19.10 -40.39
CA MET A 757 12.02 -19.00 -41.50
C MET A 757 11.99 -20.31 -42.31
N ASN A 758 13.14 -20.93 -42.61
CA ASN A 758 13.18 -22.18 -43.37
C ASN A 758 12.56 -23.34 -42.59
N LYS A 759 12.86 -23.46 -41.28
CA LYS A 759 12.30 -24.49 -40.40
C LYS A 759 10.78 -24.43 -40.37
N PHE A 760 10.20 -23.23 -40.18
CA PHE A 760 8.75 -23.02 -40.22
C PHE A 760 8.12 -23.37 -41.56
N MET A 761 8.70 -22.84 -42.66
CA MET A 761 8.15 -23.07 -44.00
C MET A 761 8.14 -24.57 -44.34
N GLN A 762 9.16 -25.31 -43.91
CA GLN A 762 9.22 -26.76 -44.06
C GLN A 762 8.18 -27.48 -43.19
N GLU A 763 8.06 -27.13 -41.92
CA GLU A 763 7.16 -27.79 -40.96
C GLU A 763 5.67 -27.61 -41.33
N TYR A 764 5.30 -26.41 -41.78
CA TYR A 764 3.92 -26.09 -42.16
C TYR A 764 3.64 -26.30 -43.66
N GLY A 765 4.64 -26.71 -44.45
CA GLY A 765 4.48 -27.00 -45.88
C GLY A 765 4.22 -25.77 -46.76
N TYR A 766 4.57 -24.56 -46.30
CA TYR A 766 4.43 -23.33 -47.08
C TYR A 766 5.56 -23.18 -48.12
N GLN A 767 5.28 -22.41 -49.18
CA GLN A 767 6.23 -22.14 -50.27
C GLN A 767 6.32 -20.63 -50.53
N GLY A 768 7.47 -20.16 -51.00
CA GLY A 768 7.69 -18.74 -51.32
C GLY A 768 8.40 -17.96 -50.21
N ASN A 769 8.18 -16.65 -50.15
CA ASN A 769 8.83 -15.77 -49.17
C ASN A 769 7.94 -15.62 -47.91
N LEU A 770 8.44 -16.04 -46.75
CA LEU A 770 7.67 -15.97 -45.50
C LEU A 770 7.23 -14.54 -45.17
N LYS A 771 8.08 -13.52 -45.36
CA LYS A 771 7.72 -12.13 -45.03
C LYS A 771 6.55 -11.64 -45.89
N GLU A 772 6.48 -12.03 -47.16
CA GLU A 772 5.33 -11.74 -48.03
C GLU A 772 4.07 -12.48 -47.57
N LEU A 773 4.20 -13.75 -47.18
CA LEU A 773 3.07 -14.53 -46.66
C LEU A 773 2.53 -13.95 -45.34
N ILE A 774 3.43 -13.54 -44.44
CA ILE A 774 3.09 -12.86 -43.18
C ILE A 774 2.30 -11.58 -43.44
N VAL A 775 2.57 -10.84 -44.51
CA VAL A 775 1.78 -9.64 -44.86
C VAL A 775 0.40 -9.99 -45.39
N ASN A 776 0.27 -11.07 -46.17
CA ASN A 776 -0.91 -11.34 -46.99
C ASN A 776 -1.84 -12.45 -46.48
N SER A 777 -1.49 -13.16 -45.41
CA SER A 777 -2.30 -14.28 -44.90
C SER A 777 -2.43 -14.29 -43.38
N LYS A 778 -3.67 -14.17 -42.89
CA LYS A 778 -4.02 -14.32 -41.47
C LYS A 778 -3.64 -15.70 -40.93
N GLU A 779 -3.85 -16.73 -41.74
CA GLU A 779 -3.52 -18.11 -41.37
C GLU A 779 -2.01 -18.29 -41.15
N VAL A 780 -1.19 -17.80 -42.08
CA VAL A 780 0.28 -17.91 -41.97
C VAL A 780 0.78 -17.15 -40.74
N ARG A 781 0.23 -15.96 -40.44
CA ARG A 781 0.55 -15.21 -39.22
C ARG A 781 0.24 -16.01 -37.96
N THR A 782 -0.94 -16.63 -37.91
CA THR A 782 -1.38 -17.44 -36.77
C THR A 782 -0.46 -18.66 -36.58
N ASN A 783 -0.13 -19.34 -37.68
CA ASN A 783 0.77 -20.49 -37.67
C ASN A 783 2.19 -20.10 -37.25
N TRP A 784 2.70 -18.95 -37.72
CA TRP A 784 4.03 -18.45 -37.33
C TRP A 784 4.12 -18.09 -35.85
N LEU A 785 3.10 -17.42 -35.30
CA LEU A 785 3.02 -17.13 -33.87
C LEU A 785 2.95 -18.42 -33.03
N THR A 786 2.19 -19.40 -33.50
CA THR A 786 2.06 -20.72 -32.85
C THR A 786 3.40 -21.46 -32.87
N PHE A 787 4.05 -21.58 -34.04
CA PHE A 787 5.37 -22.18 -34.20
C PHE A 787 6.40 -21.60 -33.22
N LYS A 788 6.48 -20.26 -33.12
CA LYS A 788 7.43 -19.61 -32.21
C LYS A 788 7.12 -19.91 -30.75
N ARG A 789 5.84 -19.83 -30.35
CA ARG A 789 5.42 -20.14 -28.98
C ARG A 789 5.70 -21.60 -28.64
N ASP A 790 5.43 -22.51 -29.56
CA ASP A 790 5.63 -23.95 -29.35
C ASP A 790 7.11 -24.31 -29.26
N ASN A 791 7.99 -23.70 -30.07
CA ASN A 791 9.43 -23.89 -29.92
C ASN A 791 9.94 -23.43 -28.55
N LEU A 792 9.44 -22.29 -28.05
CA LEU A 792 9.76 -21.82 -26.70
C LEU A 792 9.23 -22.79 -25.63
N ASN A 793 7.96 -23.20 -25.72
CA ASN A 793 7.36 -24.15 -24.79
C ASN A 793 8.09 -25.49 -24.76
N HIS A 794 8.48 -26.01 -25.93
CA HIS A 794 9.26 -27.24 -26.04
C HIS A 794 10.64 -27.10 -25.41
N PHE A 795 11.32 -25.96 -25.61
CA PHE A 795 12.60 -25.74 -24.98
C PHE A 795 12.50 -25.68 -23.44
N VAL A 796 11.49 -24.98 -22.90
CA VAL A 796 11.21 -24.95 -21.45
C VAL A 796 10.96 -26.37 -20.91
N ARG A 797 10.13 -27.17 -21.61
CA ARG A 797 9.93 -28.58 -21.28
C ARG A 797 11.25 -29.36 -21.25
N ASP A 798 12.08 -29.19 -22.27
CA ASP A 798 13.31 -29.96 -22.44
C ASP A 798 14.37 -29.57 -21.40
N CYS A 799 14.50 -28.28 -21.05
CA CYS A 799 15.29 -27.82 -19.91
C CYS A 799 14.82 -28.46 -18.62
N THR A 800 13.52 -28.38 -18.31
CA THR A 800 12.96 -28.95 -17.08
C THR A 800 13.17 -30.46 -17.01
N ALA A 801 12.91 -31.17 -18.12
CA ALA A 801 13.12 -32.62 -18.19
C ALA A 801 14.59 -32.99 -17.98
N LEU A 802 15.52 -32.24 -18.58
CA LEU A 802 16.96 -32.43 -18.38
C LEU A 802 17.33 -32.22 -16.91
N MET A 803 16.95 -31.08 -16.33
CA MET A 803 17.27 -30.75 -14.95
C MET A 803 16.73 -31.79 -13.96
N LYS A 804 15.46 -32.19 -14.10
CA LYS A 804 14.83 -33.23 -13.28
C LYS A 804 15.43 -34.63 -13.53
N SER A 805 16.08 -34.87 -14.68
CA SER A 805 16.80 -36.12 -14.91
C SER A 805 18.14 -36.19 -14.17
N ILE A 806 18.76 -35.03 -13.91
CA ILE A 806 20.03 -34.90 -13.18
C ILE A 806 19.78 -34.85 -11.68
N LYS A 807 18.84 -33.99 -11.25
CA LYS A 807 18.45 -33.76 -9.86
C LYS A 807 16.92 -33.75 -9.76
N PRO A 808 16.26 -34.90 -9.53
CA PRO A 808 14.79 -35.02 -9.57
C PRO A 808 14.02 -34.06 -8.66
N GLU A 809 14.65 -33.65 -7.56
CA GLU A 809 14.11 -32.73 -6.55
C GLU A 809 14.38 -31.25 -6.83
N ILE A 810 15.17 -30.89 -7.85
CA ILE A 810 15.46 -29.48 -8.18
C ILE A 810 14.16 -28.73 -8.42
N ILE A 811 14.00 -27.55 -7.82
CA ILE A 811 12.82 -26.71 -8.05
C ILE A 811 13.11 -25.79 -9.24
N VAL A 812 12.18 -25.70 -10.20
CA VAL A 812 12.30 -24.84 -11.37
C VAL A 812 11.37 -23.65 -11.21
N THR A 813 11.93 -22.44 -11.18
CA THR A 813 11.17 -21.19 -11.07
C THR A 813 11.29 -20.35 -12.34
N ALA A 814 10.45 -19.33 -12.51
CA ALA A 814 10.53 -18.45 -13.67
C ALA A 814 10.15 -17.01 -13.34
N ALA A 815 11.05 -16.08 -13.66
CA ALA A 815 10.80 -14.65 -13.69
C ALA A 815 9.94 -14.30 -14.92
N VAL A 816 8.71 -13.82 -14.68
CA VAL A 816 7.73 -13.57 -15.76
C VAL A 816 7.22 -12.15 -15.77
N LEU A 817 6.73 -11.69 -16.93
CA LEU A 817 6.02 -10.41 -16.97
C LEU A 817 4.75 -10.47 -16.11
N SER A 818 4.51 -9.40 -15.35
CA SER A 818 3.33 -9.26 -14.48
C SER A 818 1.98 -9.29 -15.21
N ASN A 819 1.94 -8.95 -16.49
CA ASN A 819 0.69 -8.97 -17.26
C ASN A 819 0.69 -10.20 -18.17
N ARG A 820 -0.21 -11.16 -17.89
CA ARG A 820 -0.31 -12.43 -18.61
C ARG A 820 -0.60 -12.28 -20.11
N GLU A 821 -1.46 -11.34 -20.49
CA GLU A 821 -1.79 -11.10 -21.89
C GLU A 821 -0.58 -10.53 -22.63
N GLN A 822 0.08 -9.54 -22.02
CA GLN A 822 1.31 -8.97 -22.57
C GLN A 822 2.43 -10.01 -22.65
N ALA A 823 2.57 -10.88 -21.64
CA ALA A 823 3.56 -11.96 -21.64
C ALA A 823 3.33 -12.91 -22.83
N SER A 824 2.11 -13.47 -22.94
CA SER A 824 1.78 -14.49 -23.93
C SER A 824 1.66 -13.96 -25.37
N ARG A 825 1.18 -12.73 -25.56
CA ARG A 825 1.05 -12.10 -26.89
C ARG A 825 2.32 -11.33 -27.24
N GLY A 826 2.75 -10.42 -26.37
CA GLY A 826 3.86 -9.51 -26.64
C GLY A 826 5.24 -10.14 -26.56
N TYR A 827 5.45 -11.15 -25.72
CA TYR A 827 6.77 -11.77 -25.52
C TYR A 827 6.79 -13.27 -25.84
N LEU A 828 5.62 -13.81 -26.22
CA LEU A 828 5.36 -15.24 -26.41
C LEU A 828 5.70 -16.09 -25.16
N GLN A 829 5.76 -15.46 -23.99
CA GLN A 829 6.01 -16.09 -22.69
C GLN A 829 4.69 -16.62 -22.12
N ASP A 830 4.32 -17.85 -22.50
CA ASP A 830 3.07 -18.49 -22.06
C ASP A 830 3.27 -19.29 -20.78
N TYR A 831 3.55 -18.59 -19.69
CA TYR A 831 3.86 -19.24 -18.42
C TYR A 831 2.66 -19.97 -17.80
N LEU A 832 1.41 -19.64 -18.14
CA LEU A 832 0.29 -20.47 -17.66
C LEU A 832 0.36 -21.85 -18.30
N TYR A 833 0.68 -21.94 -19.59
CA TYR A 833 0.89 -23.23 -20.23
C TYR A 833 2.02 -24.02 -19.55
N TRP A 834 3.10 -23.35 -19.11
CA TRP A 834 4.19 -23.99 -18.38
C TRP A 834 3.72 -24.53 -17.01
N ILE A 835 2.93 -23.75 -16.28
CA ILE A 835 2.31 -24.15 -15.01
C ILE A 835 1.41 -25.37 -15.21
N GLU A 836 0.48 -25.31 -16.17
CA GLU A 836 -0.51 -26.37 -16.43
C GLU A 836 0.12 -27.70 -16.85
N ASN A 837 1.29 -27.66 -17.47
CA ASN A 837 2.02 -28.85 -17.91
C ASN A 837 3.15 -29.27 -16.94
N GLY A 838 3.30 -28.59 -15.79
CA GLY A 838 4.33 -28.90 -14.80
C GLY A 838 5.76 -28.69 -15.30
N TYR A 839 5.96 -27.70 -16.17
CA TYR A 839 7.29 -27.34 -16.65
C TYR A 839 8.01 -26.36 -15.73
N ILE A 840 7.29 -25.70 -14.84
CA ILE A 840 7.81 -24.92 -13.73
C ILE A 840 7.08 -25.33 -12.46
N ASP A 841 7.75 -25.21 -11.32
CA ASP A 841 7.24 -25.55 -9.98
C ASP A 841 6.72 -24.31 -9.23
N GLU A 842 7.31 -23.13 -9.49
CA GLU A 842 6.92 -21.84 -8.92
C GLU A 842 6.99 -20.74 -9.99
N VAL A 843 6.24 -19.63 -9.81
CA VAL A 843 6.27 -18.48 -10.74
C VAL A 843 6.55 -17.18 -10.00
N GLU A 844 7.38 -16.32 -10.60
CA GLU A 844 7.88 -15.09 -9.98
C GLU A 844 7.52 -13.87 -10.85
N PRO A 845 6.27 -13.36 -10.78
CA PRO A 845 5.87 -12.21 -11.58
C PRO A 845 6.56 -10.92 -11.14
N MET A 846 7.19 -10.22 -12.09
CA MET A 846 7.87 -8.95 -11.89
C MET A 846 6.87 -7.78 -11.73
N LEU A 847 6.34 -7.61 -10.52
CA LEU A 847 5.33 -6.61 -10.16
C LEU A 847 5.93 -5.25 -9.79
N TYR A 848 6.90 -4.78 -10.56
CA TYR A 848 7.64 -3.56 -10.24
C TYR A 848 6.76 -2.32 -10.36
N THR A 849 6.50 -1.67 -9.22
CA THR A 849 5.71 -0.43 -9.09
C THR A 849 6.00 0.22 -7.74
N ASP A 850 5.80 1.53 -7.64
CA ASP A 850 5.76 2.31 -6.39
C ASP A 850 4.33 2.53 -5.86
N SER A 851 3.32 1.87 -6.44
CA SER A 851 1.92 2.01 -6.02
C SER A 851 1.38 0.73 -5.40
N THR A 852 1.00 0.79 -4.13
CA THR A 852 0.35 -0.33 -3.43
C THR A 852 -0.99 -0.71 -4.08
N THR A 853 -1.73 0.26 -4.62
CA THR A 853 -2.97 0.01 -5.39
C THR A 853 -2.69 -0.75 -6.68
N LEU A 854 -1.65 -0.36 -7.42
CA LEU A 854 -1.27 -1.05 -8.66
C LEU A 854 -0.68 -2.44 -8.38
N LEU A 855 0.06 -2.59 -7.28
CA LEU A 855 0.55 -3.89 -6.83
C LEU A 855 -0.63 -4.84 -6.60
N ARG A 856 -1.63 -4.44 -5.79
CA ARG A 856 -2.82 -5.25 -5.52
C ARG A 856 -3.56 -5.64 -6.80
N SER A 857 -3.83 -4.67 -7.68
CA SER A 857 -4.60 -4.96 -8.91
C SER A 857 -3.88 -5.90 -9.87
N LYS A 858 -2.54 -5.88 -9.92
CA LYS A 858 -1.75 -6.82 -10.71
C LYS A 858 -1.54 -8.17 -10.02
N MET A 859 -1.56 -8.20 -8.69
CA MET A 859 -1.37 -9.40 -7.87
C MET A 859 -2.61 -10.30 -7.84
N ASP A 860 -3.82 -9.73 -7.70
CA ASP A 860 -5.06 -10.48 -7.50
C ASP A 860 -5.33 -11.58 -8.56
N PRO A 861 -5.08 -11.38 -9.87
CA PRO A 861 -5.31 -12.41 -10.88
C PRO A 861 -4.55 -13.72 -10.63
N TYR A 862 -3.35 -13.66 -10.05
CA TYR A 862 -2.54 -14.85 -9.78
C TYR A 862 -3.20 -15.77 -8.75
N PHE A 863 -3.75 -15.19 -7.69
CA PHE A 863 -4.37 -15.93 -6.59
C PHE A 863 -5.82 -16.33 -6.86
N VAL A 864 -6.49 -15.72 -7.84
CA VAL A 864 -7.85 -16.13 -8.27
C VAL A 864 -7.80 -17.31 -9.24
N ILE A 865 -6.84 -17.31 -10.18
CA ILE A 865 -6.78 -18.31 -11.24
C ILE A 865 -6.26 -19.65 -10.71
N ASN A 866 -5.25 -19.63 -9.83
CA ASN A 866 -4.66 -20.84 -9.29
C ASN A 866 -4.23 -20.62 -7.82
N PRO A 867 -5.17 -20.67 -6.87
CA PRO A 867 -4.91 -20.32 -5.46
C PRO A 867 -3.91 -21.26 -4.76
N GLU A 868 -3.64 -22.43 -5.34
CA GLU A 868 -2.77 -23.45 -4.74
C GLU A 868 -1.38 -23.50 -5.40
N TYR A 869 -1.13 -22.74 -6.47
CA TYR A 869 0.17 -22.74 -7.15
C TYR A 869 1.10 -21.71 -6.53
N PRO A 870 2.37 -22.06 -6.23
CA PRO A 870 3.30 -21.12 -5.61
C PRO A 870 3.58 -19.89 -6.49
N VAL A 871 3.27 -18.70 -5.97
CA VAL A 871 3.54 -17.42 -6.63
C VAL A 871 4.39 -16.56 -5.70
N ARG A 872 5.59 -16.16 -6.14
CA ARG A 872 6.45 -15.24 -5.40
C ARG A 872 6.46 -13.87 -6.05
N LEU A 873 5.98 -12.87 -5.33
CA LEU A 873 5.75 -11.55 -5.93
C LEU A 873 7.07 -10.80 -6.05
N GLY A 874 7.50 -10.53 -7.28
CA GLY A 874 8.70 -9.73 -7.55
C GLY A 874 8.44 -8.25 -7.27
N LEU A 875 9.06 -7.70 -6.23
CA LEU A 875 8.89 -6.33 -5.76
C LEU A 875 10.11 -5.47 -6.08
N SER A 876 9.86 -4.23 -6.48
CA SER A 876 10.92 -3.24 -6.65
C SER A 876 10.35 -1.82 -6.71
N VAL A 877 10.19 -1.18 -5.55
CA VAL A 877 9.91 0.26 -5.50
C VAL A 877 11.13 1.04 -6.00
N LYS A 878 12.34 0.57 -5.66
CA LYS A 878 13.64 1.21 -5.97
C LYS A 878 13.90 1.49 -7.45
N LEU A 879 13.30 0.74 -8.37
CA LEU A 879 13.36 1.00 -9.82
C LEU A 879 12.55 2.22 -10.26
N THR A 880 11.48 2.55 -9.53
CA THR A 880 10.59 3.67 -9.84
C THR A 880 10.80 4.85 -8.91
N LYS A 881 11.09 4.60 -7.63
CA LYS A 881 11.23 5.60 -6.57
C LYS A 881 12.12 5.09 -5.43
N GLN A 882 12.95 5.94 -4.85
CA GLN A 882 13.74 5.62 -3.66
C GLN A 882 12.91 5.89 -2.40
N ASP A 883 11.99 4.99 -2.05
CA ASP A 883 11.03 5.19 -0.95
C ASP A 883 10.83 3.92 -0.11
N ASN A 884 11.53 3.87 1.03
CA ASN A 884 11.52 2.70 1.92
C ASN A 884 10.18 2.50 2.62
N PHE A 885 9.40 3.55 2.81
CA PHE A 885 8.07 3.41 3.42
C PHE A 885 7.16 2.58 2.51
N ILE A 886 7.16 2.89 1.21
CA ILE A 886 6.40 2.13 0.21
C ILE A 886 6.96 0.71 0.07
N ASP A 887 8.28 0.51 0.17
CA ASP A 887 8.85 -0.85 0.20
C ASP A 887 8.24 -1.68 1.33
N MET A 888 8.19 -1.14 2.57
CA MET A 888 7.58 -1.85 3.71
C MET A 888 6.09 -2.12 3.52
N GLU A 889 5.34 -1.18 2.94
CA GLU A 889 3.93 -1.39 2.59
C GLU A 889 3.74 -2.55 1.60
N GLN A 890 4.56 -2.60 0.54
CA GLN A 890 4.45 -3.64 -0.48
C GLN A 890 4.89 -5.00 0.05
N ILE A 891 5.95 -5.04 0.86
CA ILE A 891 6.38 -6.26 1.57
C ILE A 891 5.26 -6.76 2.47
N LYS A 892 4.62 -5.90 3.26
CA LYS A 892 3.48 -6.27 4.10
C LYS A 892 2.34 -6.89 3.29
N ILE A 893 2.04 -6.33 2.11
CA ILE A 893 1.00 -6.85 1.20
C ILE A 893 1.37 -8.25 0.68
N ALA A 894 2.63 -8.44 0.30
CA ALA A 894 3.11 -9.70 -0.27
C ALA A 894 3.26 -10.81 0.80
N GLU A 895 3.75 -10.47 1.99
CA GLU A 895 3.84 -11.39 3.14
C GLU A 895 2.47 -11.95 3.56
N ALA A 896 1.41 -11.16 3.44
CA ALA A 896 0.05 -11.64 3.71
C ALA A 896 -0.43 -12.73 2.73
N LYS A 897 0.28 -12.93 1.60
CA LYS A 897 0.06 -14.01 0.63
C LYS A 897 1.08 -15.12 0.87
N ASP A 898 2.02 -15.30 -0.06
CA ASP A 898 3.00 -16.39 -0.09
C ASP A 898 4.44 -15.86 -0.10
N GLY A 899 4.66 -14.64 0.37
CA GLY A 899 5.99 -14.01 0.41
C GLY A 899 6.33 -13.22 -0.86
N TYR A 900 7.62 -12.91 -1.04
CA TYR A 900 8.08 -11.94 -2.02
C TYR A 900 9.52 -12.21 -2.48
N VAL A 901 9.91 -11.56 -3.58
CA VAL A 901 11.28 -11.51 -4.06
C VAL A 901 11.67 -10.06 -4.35
N LEU A 902 12.76 -9.58 -3.75
CA LEU A 902 13.23 -8.21 -3.93
C LEU A 902 14.15 -8.10 -5.15
N TYR A 903 13.81 -7.22 -6.09
CA TYR A 903 14.72 -6.82 -7.17
C TYR A 903 15.35 -5.45 -6.82
N CYS A 904 16.61 -5.37 -6.40
CA CYS A 904 17.59 -6.45 -6.21
C CYS A 904 18.62 -6.03 -5.15
N SER A 905 19.57 -6.92 -4.83
CA SER A 905 20.64 -6.70 -3.84
C SER A 905 21.39 -5.38 -4.00
N ARG A 906 21.57 -4.90 -5.24
CA ARG A 906 22.23 -3.61 -5.56
C ARG A 906 21.53 -2.39 -5.00
N TYR A 907 20.22 -2.46 -4.80
CA TYR A 907 19.45 -1.35 -4.24
C TYR A 907 19.28 -1.49 -2.74
N TYR A 908 19.02 -2.70 -2.25
CA TYR A 908 18.63 -2.90 -0.87
C TYR A 908 19.81 -3.12 0.07
N LEU A 909 20.85 -3.87 -0.32
CA LEU A 909 21.96 -4.18 0.61
C LEU A 909 22.81 -2.95 0.96
N VAL A 910 22.83 -1.94 0.11
CA VAL A 910 23.54 -0.68 0.34
C VAL A 910 22.67 0.39 1.03
N ASP A 911 21.40 0.08 1.32
CA ASP A 911 20.47 1.01 1.95
C ASP A 911 20.29 0.68 3.44
N PRO A 912 20.94 1.42 4.36
CA PRO A 912 20.78 1.21 5.79
C PRO A 912 19.36 1.51 6.29
N LEU A 913 18.61 2.38 5.61
CA LEU A 913 17.24 2.73 5.98
C LEU A 913 16.24 1.64 5.59
N PHE A 914 16.65 0.70 4.73
CA PHE A 914 15.90 -0.52 4.45
C PHE A 914 16.38 -1.70 5.30
N THR A 915 17.70 -1.92 5.32
CA THR A 915 18.29 -3.11 5.96
C THR A 915 18.11 -3.12 7.48
N LYS A 916 18.27 -1.98 8.17
CA LYS A 916 18.13 -1.92 9.63
C LYS A 916 16.70 -2.25 10.11
N PRO A 917 15.62 -1.66 9.56
CA PRO A 917 14.26 -2.08 9.92
C PRO A 917 13.98 -3.56 9.64
N MET A 918 14.36 -4.05 8.46
CA MET A 918 14.14 -5.45 8.08
C MET A 918 14.88 -6.43 8.99
N SER A 919 16.08 -6.08 9.45
CA SER A 919 16.87 -6.90 10.36
C SER A 919 16.31 -6.98 11.80
N ARG A 920 15.34 -6.14 12.16
CA ARG A 920 14.70 -6.14 13.49
C ARG A 920 13.26 -6.64 13.50
N ASN A 921 12.68 -6.95 12.34
CA ASN A 921 11.26 -7.28 12.23
C ASN A 921 10.88 -8.67 12.77
N HIS A 922 11.83 -9.46 13.28
CA HIS A 922 11.61 -10.85 13.65
C HIS A 922 12.60 -11.30 14.74
N HIS A 923 12.16 -12.28 15.52
CA HIS A 923 12.89 -12.80 16.68
C HIS A 923 13.16 -14.31 16.59
N TYR A 924 12.85 -14.94 15.45
CA TYR A 924 12.90 -16.39 15.26
C TYR A 924 13.53 -16.78 13.92
N ARG A 925 13.91 -18.06 13.79
CA ARG A 925 14.57 -18.59 12.59
C ARG A 925 13.54 -18.84 11.47
N PHE A 926 13.90 -18.44 10.26
CA PHE A 926 13.12 -18.79 9.07
C PHE A 926 13.53 -20.13 8.51
N VAL A 927 12.53 -20.82 7.95
CA VAL A 927 12.74 -22.06 7.20
C VAL A 927 12.96 -21.72 5.73
N SER A 928 13.54 -22.65 4.99
CA SER A 928 13.72 -22.54 3.55
C SER A 928 13.39 -23.88 2.89
N CYS A 929 13.53 -23.95 1.58
CA CYS A 929 13.38 -25.19 0.81
C CYS A 929 14.37 -26.32 1.23
N LEU A 930 15.44 -25.98 1.96
CA LEU A 930 16.38 -26.94 2.54
C LEU A 930 15.87 -27.58 3.83
N SER A 931 14.90 -26.93 4.49
CA SER A 931 14.46 -27.34 5.82
C SER A 931 13.64 -28.62 5.76
N SER A 932 14.04 -29.60 6.57
CA SER A 932 13.26 -30.80 6.79
C SER A 932 11.94 -30.48 7.48
N LYS A 933 10.97 -31.40 7.36
CA LYS A 933 9.69 -31.33 8.08
C LYS A 933 9.86 -31.11 9.59
N GLU A 934 10.90 -31.70 10.18
CA GLU A 934 11.21 -31.57 11.61
C GLU A 934 11.72 -30.16 11.93
N GLU A 935 12.63 -29.61 11.13
CA GLU A 935 13.12 -28.23 11.28
C GLU A 935 12.02 -27.21 11.08
N ILE A 936 11.08 -27.45 10.16
CA ILE A 936 9.92 -26.59 9.94
C ILE A 936 9.04 -26.56 11.20
N ASN A 937 8.68 -27.73 11.74
CA ASN A 937 7.89 -27.82 12.96
C ASN A 937 8.59 -27.16 14.14
N LYS A 938 9.92 -27.33 14.23
CA LYS A 938 10.72 -26.70 15.28
C LYS A 938 10.69 -25.17 15.19
N ALA A 939 10.92 -24.60 14.01
CA ALA A 939 10.90 -23.17 13.78
C ALA A 939 9.51 -22.56 14.06
N ILE A 940 8.43 -23.26 13.67
CA ILE A 940 7.07 -22.86 14.02
C ILE A 940 6.91 -22.80 15.54
N ILE A 941 7.29 -23.86 16.25
CA ILE A 941 7.14 -23.94 17.70
C ILE A 941 8.01 -22.91 18.43
N ASP A 942 9.24 -22.66 17.95
CA ASP A 942 10.11 -21.61 18.50
C ASP A 942 9.47 -20.22 18.36
N ASN A 943 8.86 -19.91 17.20
CA ASN A 943 8.06 -18.70 17.02
C ASN A 943 6.87 -18.65 18.00
N LEU A 944 6.13 -19.76 18.16
CA LEU A 944 5.01 -19.79 19.11
C LEU A 944 5.45 -19.56 20.55
N ILE A 945 6.60 -20.09 20.97
CA ILE A 945 7.15 -19.86 22.31
C ILE A 945 7.46 -18.38 22.50
N ASP A 946 8.11 -17.75 21.52
CA ASP A 946 8.44 -16.32 21.54
C ASP A 946 7.16 -15.47 21.64
N VAL A 947 6.19 -15.70 20.75
CA VAL A 947 4.89 -15.02 20.74
C VAL A 947 4.13 -15.18 22.06
N VAL A 948 4.07 -16.40 22.61
CA VAL A 948 3.37 -16.63 23.89
C VAL A 948 4.08 -15.92 25.04
N THR A 949 5.42 -15.97 25.08
CA THR A 949 6.23 -15.42 26.16
C THR A 949 6.26 -13.89 26.14
N ASN A 950 6.51 -13.31 24.97
CA ASN A 950 6.82 -11.90 24.81
C ASN A 950 5.58 -11.06 24.44
N PHE A 951 4.55 -11.66 23.86
CA PHE A 951 3.32 -10.94 23.52
C PHE A 951 2.13 -11.35 24.38
N TYR A 952 1.63 -12.59 24.26
CA TYR A 952 0.36 -12.96 24.89
C TYR A 952 0.43 -12.90 26.42
N THR A 953 1.50 -13.39 27.04
CA THR A 953 1.71 -13.30 28.50
C THR A 953 1.72 -11.84 28.98
N GLN A 954 2.30 -10.92 28.20
CA GLN A 954 2.38 -9.50 28.57
C GLN A 954 1.04 -8.79 28.41
N VAL A 955 0.29 -9.08 27.34
CA VAL A 955 -0.94 -8.34 26.99
C VAL A 955 -2.13 -8.71 27.88
N ASN A 956 -2.31 -9.98 28.22
CA ASN A 956 -3.43 -10.43 29.07
C ASN A 956 -3.03 -10.68 30.53
N HIS A 957 -1.73 -10.54 30.85
CA HIS A 957 -1.16 -10.83 32.17
C HIS A 957 -1.50 -12.23 32.71
N LYS A 958 -1.70 -13.21 31.81
CA LYS A 958 -1.96 -14.60 32.19
C LYS A 958 -0.69 -15.42 32.16
N ASP A 959 -0.68 -16.40 33.06
CA ASP A 959 0.36 -17.42 33.12
C ASP A 959 0.06 -18.54 32.11
N TYR A 960 0.95 -18.69 31.12
CA TYR A 960 0.92 -19.74 30.10
C TYR A 960 1.99 -20.83 30.30
N GLN A 961 2.56 -21.00 31.50
CA GLN A 961 3.62 -21.97 31.76
C GLN A 961 3.28 -23.38 31.25
N LYS A 962 2.04 -23.86 31.45
CA LYS A 962 1.62 -25.18 30.93
C LYS A 962 1.71 -25.27 29.40
N LEU A 963 1.27 -24.23 28.69
CA LEU A 963 1.37 -24.18 27.23
C LEU A 963 2.84 -24.13 26.79
N LEU A 964 3.67 -23.33 27.45
CA LEU A 964 5.10 -23.22 27.17
C LEU A 964 5.83 -24.55 27.40
N GLU A 965 5.54 -25.26 28.48
CA GLU A 965 6.07 -26.60 28.77
C GLU A 965 5.70 -27.60 27.65
N VAL A 966 4.46 -27.57 27.16
CA VAL A 966 4.02 -28.43 26.04
C VAL A 966 4.71 -28.04 24.74
N LEU A 967 4.82 -26.74 24.43
CA LEU A 967 5.52 -26.26 23.23
C LEU A 967 6.98 -26.73 23.22
N GLN A 968 7.67 -26.68 24.36
CA GLN A 968 9.06 -27.13 24.50
C GLN A 968 9.27 -28.63 24.26
N THR A 969 8.20 -29.44 24.19
CA THR A 969 8.31 -30.86 23.79
C THR A 969 8.53 -31.05 22.29
N TYR A 970 8.24 -30.02 21.49
CA TYR A 970 8.23 -30.06 20.02
C TYR A 970 7.28 -31.11 19.39
N HIS A 971 6.35 -31.68 20.17
CA HIS A 971 5.35 -32.62 19.67
C HIS A 971 4.11 -31.88 19.16
N VAL A 972 4.05 -31.64 17.84
CA VAL A 972 2.98 -30.89 17.17
C VAL A 972 1.56 -31.30 17.61
N GLU A 973 1.28 -32.60 17.71
CA GLU A 973 -0.04 -33.08 18.13
C GLU A 973 -0.40 -32.67 19.57
N GLU A 974 0.58 -32.68 20.49
CA GLU A 974 0.40 -32.26 21.88
C GLU A 974 0.26 -30.74 21.96
N CYS A 975 1.07 -29.99 21.21
CA CYS A 975 0.96 -28.54 21.10
C CYS A 975 -0.43 -28.11 20.61
N VAL A 976 -0.89 -28.67 19.49
CA VAL A 976 -2.21 -28.38 18.92
C VAL A 976 -3.33 -28.74 19.91
N LYS A 977 -3.19 -29.87 20.63
CA LYS A 977 -4.16 -30.28 21.65
C LYS A 977 -4.22 -29.28 22.81
N GLU A 978 -3.08 -28.83 23.30
CA GLU A 978 -3.00 -27.85 24.40
C GLU A 978 -3.52 -26.48 23.97
N ILE A 979 -3.14 -26.00 22.78
CA ILE A 979 -3.67 -24.75 22.19
C ILE A 979 -5.20 -24.80 22.07
N ASN A 980 -5.76 -25.98 21.75
CA ASN A 980 -7.21 -26.14 21.67
C ASN A 980 -7.95 -25.97 23.01
N THR A 981 -7.24 -26.06 24.14
CA THR A 981 -7.80 -25.84 25.47
C THR A 981 -7.86 -24.36 25.87
N LEU A 982 -7.24 -23.47 25.10
CA LEU A 982 -7.26 -22.03 25.38
C LEU A 982 -8.66 -21.44 25.20
N ASP A 983 -9.08 -20.65 26.19
CA ASP A 983 -10.35 -19.92 26.16
C ASP A 983 -10.29 -18.66 25.27
N GLU A 984 -9.09 -18.14 24.99
CA GLU A 984 -8.89 -16.94 24.19
C GLU A 984 -8.97 -17.23 22.69
N VAL A 985 -10.12 -16.92 22.09
CA VAL A 985 -10.45 -17.27 20.70
C VAL A 985 -9.44 -16.72 19.68
N LEU A 986 -9.01 -15.47 19.81
CA LEU A 986 -8.08 -14.83 18.85
C LEU A 986 -6.68 -15.42 18.95
N MET A 987 -6.11 -15.50 20.16
CA MET A 987 -4.84 -16.20 20.42
C MET A 987 -4.88 -17.64 19.90
N LYS A 988 -5.90 -18.41 20.28
CA LYS A 988 -6.08 -19.79 19.82
C LYS A 988 -6.12 -19.86 18.29
N SER A 989 -6.84 -18.96 17.63
CA SER A 989 -6.94 -18.93 16.17
C SER A 989 -5.57 -18.64 15.53
N TYR A 990 -4.85 -17.64 16.03
CA TYR A 990 -3.50 -17.29 15.55
C TYR A 990 -2.52 -18.46 15.73
N LEU A 991 -2.44 -19.04 16.93
CA LEU A 991 -1.52 -20.15 17.22
C LEU A 991 -1.82 -21.40 16.40
N LEU A 992 -3.11 -21.71 16.16
CA LEU A 992 -3.51 -22.83 15.30
C LEU A 992 -3.23 -22.54 13.82
N GLU A 993 -3.37 -21.30 13.36
CA GLU A 993 -3.05 -20.91 11.99
C GLU A 993 -1.61 -21.27 11.61
N GLN A 994 -0.67 -21.09 12.54
CA GLN A 994 0.74 -21.43 12.32
C GLN A 994 0.97 -22.93 12.04
N PHE A 995 0.04 -23.80 12.46
CA PHE A 995 0.05 -25.24 12.13
C PHE A 995 -0.88 -25.63 10.98
N ASN A 996 -1.85 -24.79 10.62
CA ASN A 996 -2.92 -25.10 9.66
C ASN A 996 -2.49 -24.96 8.19
N ASN A 997 -1.31 -24.40 7.92
CA ASN A 997 -0.73 -24.48 6.60
C ASN A 997 -0.24 -25.90 6.34
N LYS A 998 -1.09 -26.66 5.64
CA LYS A 998 -0.78 -27.98 5.11
C LYS A 998 0.63 -27.96 4.56
N MET A 999 1.48 -28.78 5.16
CA MET A 999 2.68 -29.33 4.56
C MET A 999 2.32 -29.87 3.17
N LYS A 1000 2.51 -29.03 2.17
CA LYS A 1000 2.44 -29.33 0.75
C LYS A 1000 3.72 -28.80 0.14
#